data_AF-A0A958SZK7-F1
#
_entry.id   AF-A0A958SZK7-F1
#
_cell.length_a   1.000
_cell.length_b   1.000
_cell.length_c   1.000
_cell.angle_alpha   90.00
_cell.angle_beta   90.00
_cell.angle_gamma   90.00
#
_symmetry.space_group_name_H-M   'P 1'
#
loop_
_entity.id
_entity.type
_entity.pdbx_description
1 polymer ?
#
loop_
_entity_poly.entity_id
_entity_poly.type
_entity_poly.pdbx_seq_one_letter_code
_entity_poly.pdbx_strand_id
1 'polypeptide(L)'
;QLDQLTNSQSKSIYLVTYGVTEEDALQKNDKVFQRLQKLKDDGEILRFNSVGGIVNSKAAQREKIKEWNAFWTSQQKDSVSSLLIASSAPLGFKATTFNTFYEHLNSSFTTQEPEAFSTFKLIDPNDFISSKEGMATVSSLVKVEHTKAAQLESAFKDIPNTVTIDRQQTSERFLGHLKSDFNHLMQYSLVVILLLLLVFYRSVSLTLVTAIPICLTWLLTIGIMGILGLQFNIFNIIISTFIFGLGIDYSIFVTNGMLHHYRTGEDILKTYKTSIILSVITTILGIGVLIFAKHPALHSVSTISVIGILSALVIAFSIQPLLFKLLIGSHTKRPIPIRHLIHSAISFGYFGLGGLILSVLSVVLIPLIPISMKKKMPVFHKLVSKFMKSVLYTNPLVSKKILNPYNEDFKKQAVIIANHTSFLDILAIGMLHHKIIFLVNDWVYNSPIFGRAVRMAGFYPVSDGLENGLDHLKKKVDQGYSIAVFPEGTRSYTHKIKRFHKGAFLLAETFHLDVLPVLIHGNSEVLPKSTFIIKDGDITLKILERIKPSDTEFGKTYAEKTKTISSHFKKAFETFRKELETETYFHALVLEDYRYKGDVVFKTINTDLKKNGGSYFTLFQHINSNDKVFHLTDSYGQLNSLLALNAPGLGITSFIPDTHKAAIA
;
A
#
# COMPACT_ATOMS: atom_id res chain seq x y z
N GLN A 1 16.29 21.70 -42.12
CA GLN A 1 16.13 21.15 -43.49
C GLN A 1 15.45 19.78 -43.50
N LEU A 2 15.82 18.82 -42.63
CA LEU A 2 15.10 17.54 -42.53
C LEU A 2 13.63 17.70 -42.10
N ASP A 3 13.32 18.55 -41.12
CA ASP A 3 11.93 18.78 -40.65
C ASP A 3 10.99 19.39 -41.68
N GLN A 4 11.51 20.20 -42.61
CA GLN A 4 10.75 20.71 -43.76
C GLN A 4 10.45 19.61 -44.79
N LEU A 5 11.27 18.57 -44.85
CA LEU A 5 11.10 17.41 -45.73
C LEU A 5 10.20 16.33 -45.10
N THR A 6 10.21 16.18 -43.77
CA THR A 6 9.43 15.14 -43.04
C THR A 6 8.06 15.59 -42.54
N ASN A 7 7.66 16.86 -42.73
CA ASN A 7 6.37 17.40 -42.23
C ASN A 7 6.15 17.24 -40.72
N SER A 8 7.21 17.14 -39.93
CA SER A 8 7.16 16.84 -38.49
C SER A 8 6.36 17.88 -37.68
N GLN A 9 6.16 19.09 -38.22
CA GLN A 9 5.50 20.22 -37.54
C GLN A 9 4.10 20.57 -38.09
N SER A 10 3.58 19.78 -39.05
CA SER A 10 2.29 20.06 -39.68
C SER A 10 1.34 18.86 -39.58
N LYS A 11 0.07 19.13 -39.29
CA LYS A 11 -1.01 18.15 -39.30
C LYS A 11 -1.84 18.26 -40.58
N SER A 12 -2.40 17.13 -41.00
CA SER A 12 -3.39 17.05 -42.07
C SER A 12 -4.78 16.88 -41.46
N ILE A 13 -5.68 17.83 -41.73
CA ILE A 13 -7.07 17.83 -41.27
C ILE A 13 -7.96 17.68 -42.50
N TYR A 14 -8.87 16.70 -42.45
CA TYR A 14 -9.92 16.58 -43.47
C TYR A 14 -11.07 17.51 -43.10
N LEU A 15 -11.49 18.32 -44.06
CA LEU A 15 -12.68 19.14 -43.95
C LEU A 15 -13.72 18.55 -44.89
N VAL A 16 -14.80 18.04 -44.33
CA VAL A 16 -15.87 17.37 -45.09
C VAL A 16 -17.14 18.19 -44.98
N THR A 17 -17.64 18.64 -46.12
CA THR A 17 -18.98 19.23 -46.22
C THR A 17 -19.94 18.15 -46.69
N TYR A 18 -21.18 18.15 -46.18
CA TYR A 18 -22.18 17.17 -46.58
C TYR A 18 -23.56 17.78 -46.83
N GLY A 19 -24.32 17.14 -47.69
CA GLY A 19 -25.65 17.56 -48.11
C GLY A 19 -26.50 16.39 -48.58
N VAL A 20 -27.79 16.64 -48.82
CA VAL A 20 -28.71 15.61 -49.35
C VAL A 20 -28.42 15.30 -50.82
N THR A 21 -27.89 16.29 -51.54
CA THR A 21 -27.51 16.21 -52.96
C THR A 21 -26.09 16.76 -53.15
N GLU A 22 -25.44 16.41 -54.25
CA GLU A 22 -24.11 16.94 -54.58
C GLU A 22 -24.11 18.45 -54.70
N GLU A 23 -25.15 19.04 -55.29
CA GLU A 23 -25.31 20.50 -55.35
C GLU A 23 -25.38 21.12 -53.95
N ASP A 24 -26.14 20.51 -53.04
CA ASP A 24 -26.27 20.98 -51.66
C ASP A 24 -24.94 20.87 -50.89
N ALA A 25 -24.12 19.85 -51.18
CA ALA A 25 -22.77 19.73 -50.61
C ALA A 25 -21.81 20.75 -51.25
N LEU A 26 -21.86 20.95 -52.57
CA LEU A 26 -21.03 21.89 -53.31
C LEU A 26 -21.30 23.35 -52.91
N GLN A 27 -22.57 23.74 -52.69
CA GLN A 27 -22.90 25.10 -52.22
C GLN A 27 -22.26 25.43 -50.87
N LYS A 28 -22.17 24.44 -49.97
CA LYS A 28 -21.48 24.60 -48.69
C LYS A 28 -19.96 24.59 -48.90
N ASN A 29 -19.48 23.71 -49.78
CA ASN A 29 -18.08 23.66 -50.16
C ASN A 29 -17.56 24.97 -50.77
N ASP A 30 -18.38 25.71 -51.52
CA ASP A 30 -17.99 27.01 -52.08
C ASP A 30 -17.62 28.02 -50.98
N LYS A 31 -18.42 28.07 -49.90
CA LYS A 31 -18.12 28.92 -48.72
C LYS A 31 -16.86 28.45 -48.01
N VAL A 32 -16.70 27.13 -47.88
CA VAL A 32 -15.52 26.49 -47.32
C VAL A 32 -14.27 26.85 -48.11
N PHE A 33 -14.31 26.75 -49.44
CA PHE A 33 -13.19 27.04 -50.33
C PHE A 33 -12.77 28.51 -50.22
N GLN A 34 -13.73 29.44 -50.22
CA GLN A 34 -13.45 30.86 -50.00
C GLN A 34 -12.78 31.12 -48.65
N ARG A 35 -13.21 30.41 -47.60
CA ARG A 35 -12.62 30.53 -46.27
C ARG A 35 -11.22 29.92 -46.19
N LEU A 36 -11.00 28.77 -46.81
CA LEU A 36 -9.68 28.15 -46.94
C LEU A 36 -8.70 29.05 -47.70
N GLN A 37 -9.16 29.69 -48.78
CA GLN A 37 -8.34 30.65 -49.52
C GLN A 37 -7.92 31.82 -48.63
N LYS A 38 -8.87 32.43 -47.92
CA LYS A 38 -8.57 33.52 -46.97
C LYS A 38 -7.58 33.09 -45.89
N LEU A 39 -7.80 31.93 -45.25
CA LEU A 39 -6.91 31.42 -44.21
C LEU A 39 -5.49 31.12 -44.73
N LYS A 40 -5.36 30.74 -46.01
CA LYS A 40 -4.06 30.55 -46.65
C LYS A 40 -3.36 31.88 -46.88
N ASP A 41 -4.11 32.88 -47.36
CA ASP A 41 -3.58 34.23 -47.63
C ASP A 41 -3.17 34.94 -46.32
N ASP A 42 -3.89 34.69 -45.23
CA ASP A 42 -3.60 35.19 -43.88
C ASP A 42 -2.45 34.43 -43.18
N GLY A 43 -1.90 33.37 -43.79
CA GLY A 43 -0.82 32.56 -43.20
C GLY A 43 -1.26 31.67 -42.02
N GLU A 44 -2.56 31.41 -41.90
CA GLU A 44 -3.13 30.55 -40.85
C GLU A 44 -3.11 29.06 -41.20
N ILE A 45 -3.09 28.73 -42.49
CA ILE A 45 -2.84 27.38 -43.00
C ILE A 45 -1.67 27.35 -43.98
N LEU A 46 -0.95 26.23 -44.03
CA LEU A 46 0.22 26.07 -44.89
C LEU A 46 -0.17 25.84 -46.35
N ARG A 47 -1.17 24.96 -46.57
CA ARG A 47 -1.74 24.65 -47.88
C ARG A 47 -3.03 23.86 -47.71
N PHE A 48 -3.86 23.80 -48.74
CA PHE A 48 -5.00 22.89 -48.81
C PHE A 48 -5.14 22.30 -50.21
N ASN A 49 -5.81 21.15 -50.30
CA ASN A 49 -6.22 20.51 -51.54
C ASN A 49 -7.75 20.40 -51.52
N SER A 50 -8.43 21.02 -52.49
CA SER A 50 -9.89 21.09 -52.56
C SER A 50 -10.32 21.19 -54.01
N VAL A 51 -11.46 20.56 -54.34
CA VAL A 51 -12.08 20.64 -55.67
C VAL A 51 -12.75 21.99 -55.95
N GLY A 52 -12.99 22.81 -54.91
CA GLY A 52 -13.75 24.07 -55.03
C GLY A 52 -13.14 25.14 -55.93
N GLY A 53 -11.85 25.01 -56.28
CA GLY A 53 -11.20 25.90 -57.25
C GLY A 53 -11.60 25.62 -58.71
N ILE A 54 -12.11 24.42 -58.98
CA ILE A 54 -12.47 23.94 -60.33
C ILE A 54 -13.97 23.69 -60.40
N VAL A 55 -14.49 22.87 -59.50
CA VAL A 55 -15.91 22.51 -59.46
C VAL A 55 -16.61 23.39 -58.44
N ASN A 56 -17.40 24.35 -58.94
CA ASN A 56 -18.26 25.23 -58.13
C ASN A 56 -19.70 24.70 -58.15
N SER A 57 -20.51 25.05 -57.15
CA SER A 57 -21.95 24.78 -57.21
C SER A 57 -22.62 25.44 -58.43
N LYS A 58 -23.75 24.90 -58.87
CA LYS A 58 -24.53 25.52 -59.96
C LYS A 58 -24.95 26.95 -59.61
N ALA A 59 -25.22 27.23 -58.34
CA ALA A 59 -25.50 28.58 -57.88
C ALA A 59 -24.32 29.54 -58.13
N ALA A 60 -23.10 29.16 -57.74
CA ALA A 60 -21.90 29.95 -57.96
C ALA A 60 -21.53 30.07 -59.45
N GLN A 61 -21.72 29.01 -60.23
CA GLN A 61 -21.54 29.05 -61.68
C GLN A 61 -22.49 30.05 -62.35
N ARG A 62 -23.78 30.08 -61.95
CA ARG A 62 -24.76 31.07 -62.46
C ARG A 62 -24.35 32.50 -62.15
N GLU A 63 -23.85 32.76 -60.94
CA GLU A 63 -23.41 34.11 -60.58
C GLU A 63 -22.18 34.53 -61.41
N LYS A 64 -21.19 33.64 -61.60
CA LYS A 64 -20.05 33.92 -62.49
C LYS A 64 -20.45 34.15 -63.94
N ILE A 65 -21.40 33.38 -64.45
CA ILE A 65 -21.95 33.57 -65.81
C ILE A 65 -22.65 34.94 -65.90
N LYS A 66 -23.39 35.31 -64.86
CA LYS A 66 -24.07 36.61 -64.78
C LYS A 66 -23.06 37.77 -64.69
N GLU A 67 -22.01 37.66 -63.88
CA GLU A 67 -20.91 38.63 -63.80
C GLU A 67 -20.20 38.77 -65.15
N TRP A 68 -19.89 37.65 -65.82
CA TRP A 68 -19.30 37.65 -67.16
C TRP A 68 -20.19 38.39 -68.16
N ASN A 69 -21.49 38.08 -68.19
CA ASN A 69 -22.43 38.71 -69.10
C ASN A 69 -22.69 40.19 -68.76
N ALA A 70 -22.62 40.57 -67.48
CA ALA A 70 -22.74 41.96 -67.05
C ALA A 70 -21.51 42.79 -67.41
N PHE A 71 -20.31 42.20 -67.31
CA PHE A 71 -19.06 42.86 -67.68
C PHE A 71 -18.86 42.93 -69.20
N TRP A 72 -19.32 41.93 -69.96
CA TRP A 72 -19.17 41.89 -71.41
C TRP A 72 -20.47 42.27 -72.12
N THR A 73 -20.79 43.56 -72.12
CA THR A 73 -21.87 44.10 -72.97
C THR A 73 -21.50 44.04 -74.45
N SER A 74 -22.49 44.04 -75.36
CA SER A 74 -22.23 44.06 -76.80
C SER A 74 -21.31 45.24 -77.19
N GLN A 75 -21.54 46.41 -76.60
CA GLN A 75 -20.70 47.59 -76.84
C GLN A 75 -19.25 47.40 -76.40
N GLN A 76 -19.01 46.78 -75.24
CA GLN A 76 -17.65 46.49 -74.77
C GLN A 76 -16.97 45.42 -75.62
N LYS A 77 -17.69 44.37 -76.03
CA LYS A 77 -17.15 43.34 -76.94
C LYS A 77 -16.71 43.96 -78.27
N ASP A 78 -17.56 44.81 -78.86
CA ASP A 78 -17.27 45.48 -80.13
C ASP A 78 -16.13 46.50 -79.99
N SER A 79 -16.13 47.27 -78.90
CA SER A 79 -15.07 48.24 -78.61
C SER A 79 -13.72 47.56 -78.39
N VAL A 80 -13.66 46.48 -77.61
CA VAL A 80 -12.42 45.73 -77.39
C VAL A 80 -11.94 45.08 -78.67
N SER A 81 -12.83 44.44 -79.43
CA SER A 81 -12.48 43.83 -80.72
C SER A 81 -11.92 44.87 -81.71
N SER A 82 -12.59 46.02 -81.81
CA SER A 82 -12.16 47.12 -82.68
C SER A 82 -10.83 47.72 -82.24
N LEU A 83 -10.65 47.95 -80.93
CA LEU A 83 -9.41 48.47 -80.35
C LEU A 83 -8.24 47.49 -80.57
N LEU A 84 -8.48 46.20 -80.37
CA LEU A 84 -7.46 45.16 -80.56
C LEU A 84 -7.03 45.07 -82.03
N ILE A 85 -7.99 45.11 -82.97
CA ILE A 85 -7.70 45.12 -84.41
C ILE A 85 -6.95 46.40 -84.81
N ALA A 86 -7.41 47.57 -84.38
CA ALA A 86 -6.78 48.84 -84.70
C ALA A 86 -5.38 49.00 -84.10
N SER A 87 -5.17 48.53 -82.86
CA SER A 87 -3.88 48.62 -82.17
C SER A 87 -2.88 47.57 -82.67
N SER A 88 -3.35 46.44 -83.20
CA SER A 88 -2.49 45.37 -83.70
C SER A 88 -2.12 45.51 -85.18
N ALA A 89 -2.91 46.25 -85.98
CA ALA A 89 -2.62 46.49 -87.39
C ALA A 89 -1.27 47.19 -87.66
N PRO A 90 -0.86 48.26 -86.92
CA PRO A 90 0.46 48.86 -87.07
C PRO A 90 1.62 47.93 -86.69
N LEU A 91 1.34 46.89 -85.88
CA LEU A 91 2.30 45.87 -85.46
C LEU A 91 2.39 44.70 -86.45
N GLY A 92 1.65 44.75 -87.56
CA GLY A 92 1.68 43.73 -88.63
C GLY A 92 0.78 42.51 -88.40
N PHE A 93 -0.09 42.53 -87.38
CA PHE A 93 -1.06 41.46 -87.17
C PHE A 93 -2.24 41.54 -88.15
N LYS A 94 -2.76 40.38 -88.55
CA LYS A 94 -3.99 40.30 -89.35
C LYS A 94 -5.19 40.55 -88.45
N ALA A 95 -6.24 41.16 -88.97
CA ALA A 95 -7.48 41.38 -88.21
C ALA A 95 -8.07 40.09 -87.61
N THR A 96 -7.78 38.94 -88.22
CA THR A 96 -8.25 37.62 -87.79
C THR A 96 -7.37 36.91 -86.76
N THR A 97 -6.23 37.49 -86.37
CA THR A 97 -5.26 36.83 -85.48
C THR A 97 -5.88 36.37 -84.15
N PHE A 98 -6.87 37.09 -83.63
CA PHE A 98 -7.50 36.80 -82.34
C PHE A 98 -8.94 36.24 -82.47
N ASN A 99 -9.31 35.64 -83.61
CA ASN A 99 -10.66 35.12 -83.84
C ASN A 99 -11.16 34.16 -82.75
N THR A 100 -10.31 33.25 -82.27
CA THR A 100 -10.68 32.32 -81.20
C THR A 100 -11.08 33.04 -79.90
N PHE A 101 -10.44 34.18 -79.60
CA PHE A 101 -10.82 35.01 -78.46
C PHE A 101 -12.17 35.69 -78.69
N TYR A 102 -12.42 36.21 -79.90
CA TYR A 102 -13.70 36.82 -80.25
C TYR A 102 -14.85 35.80 -80.24
N GLU A 103 -14.61 34.58 -80.72
CA GLU A 103 -15.55 33.45 -80.64
C GLU A 103 -15.84 33.09 -79.18
N HIS A 104 -14.82 33.06 -78.33
CA HIS A 104 -14.99 32.81 -76.91
C HIS A 104 -15.79 33.91 -76.21
N LEU A 105 -15.53 35.19 -76.52
CA LEU A 105 -16.29 36.33 -75.99
C LEU A 105 -17.78 36.26 -76.37
N ASN A 106 -18.08 35.71 -77.55
CA ASN A 106 -19.44 35.59 -78.07
C ASN A 106 -20.12 34.25 -77.71
N SER A 107 -19.42 33.36 -77.02
CA SER A 107 -19.97 32.10 -76.54
C SER A 107 -21.00 32.32 -75.43
N SER A 108 -22.06 31.49 -75.42
CA SER A 108 -23.01 31.41 -74.33
C SER A 108 -22.58 30.33 -73.33
N PHE A 109 -22.44 30.70 -72.05
CA PHE A 109 -22.04 29.76 -71.00
C PHE A 109 -23.26 29.23 -70.23
N THR A 110 -23.25 27.93 -69.92
CA THR A 110 -24.25 27.24 -69.09
C THR A 110 -23.57 26.51 -67.93
N THR A 111 -24.32 26.24 -66.86
CA THR A 111 -23.82 25.48 -65.71
C THR A 111 -23.50 24.04 -66.10
N GLN A 112 -22.42 23.49 -65.56
CA GLN A 112 -21.93 22.14 -65.79
C GLN A 112 -22.05 21.27 -64.54
N GLU A 113 -22.24 19.97 -64.75
CA GLU A 113 -22.15 18.95 -63.69
C GLU A 113 -20.68 18.68 -63.32
N PRO A 114 -20.39 18.17 -62.11
CA PRO A 114 -19.04 17.83 -61.67
C PRO A 114 -18.27 16.94 -62.66
N GLU A 115 -18.93 15.97 -63.30
CA GLU A 115 -18.28 15.03 -64.23
C GLU A 115 -17.71 15.72 -65.47
N ALA A 116 -18.26 16.86 -65.90
CA ALA A 116 -17.75 17.60 -67.06
C ALA A 116 -16.31 18.09 -66.83
N PHE A 117 -15.93 18.31 -65.56
CA PHE A 117 -14.60 18.77 -65.17
C PHE A 117 -13.55 17.65 -65.14
N SER A 118 -13.94 16.37 -65.25
CA SER A 118 -13.01 15.23 -65.37
C SER A 118 -12.12 15.31 -66.63
N THR A 119 -12.51 16.13 -67.62
CA THR A 119 -11.70 16.43 -68.81
C THR A 119 -10.36 17.09 -68.46
N PHE A 120 -10.29 17.79 -67.33
CA PHE A 120 -9.05 18.35 -66.80
C PHE A 120 -8.26 17.26 -66.05
N LYS A 121 -7.37 16.54 -66.74
CA LYS A 121 -6.54 15.43 -66.22
C LYS A 121 -5.70 15.72 -64.95
N LEU A 122 -5.69 16.96 -64.46
CA LEU A 122 -4.93 17.38 -63.27
C LEU A 122 -5.68 17.12 -61.95
N ILE A 123 -7.01 17.11 -61.94
CA ILE A 123 -7.84 16.92 -60.74
C ILE A 123 -9.10 16.15 -61.13
N ASP A 124 -9.27 14.92 -60.60
CA ASP A 124 -10.50 14.14 -60.76
C ASP A 124 -11.51 14.54 -59.67
N PRO A 125 -12.70 15.06 -60.02
CA PRO A 125 -13.74 15.39 -59.05
C PRO A 125 -14.14 14.21 -58.14
N ASN A 126 -14.01 12.97 -58.62
CA ASN A 126 -14.37 11.75 -57.86
C ASN A 126 -13.46 11.50 -56.65
N ASP A 127 -12.26 12.08 -56.62
CA ASP A 127 -11.35 11.98 -55.46
C ASP A 127 -11.83 12.83 -54.27
N PHE A 128 -12.71 13.81 -54.53
CA PHE A 128 -13.16 14.79 -53.54
C PHE A 128 -14.65 14.71 -53.26
N ILE A 129 -15.44 14.32 -54.27
CA ILE A 129 -16.90 14.25 -54.21
C ILE A 129 -17.32 12.78 -54.12
N SER A 130 -18.12 12.45 -53.12
CA SER A 130 -18.69 11.11 -52.97
C SER A 130 -20.17 11.20 -52.63
N SER A 131 -20.99 10.43 -53.34
CA SER A 131 -22.45 10.44 -53.21
C SER A 131 -22.97 9.01 -53.02
N LYS A 132 -23.71 8.76 -51.94
CA LYS A 132 -24.34 7.47 -51.63
C LYS A 132 -25.62 7.66 -50.81
N GLU A 133 -26.70 6.98 -51.20
CA GLU A 133 -27.95 6.82 -50.42
C GLU A 133 -28.48 8.14 -49.79
N GLY A 134 -28.76 9.15 -50.60
CA GLY A 134 -29.34 10.42 -50.13
C GLY A 134 -28.38 11.33 -49.35
N MET A 135 -27.06 11.05 -49.43
CA MET A 135 -26.01 11.88 -48.86
C MET A 135 -24.88 12.06 -49.87
N ALA A 136 -24.49 13.31 -50.10
CA ALA A 136 -23.31 13.67 -50.85
C ALA A 136 -22.31 14.40 -49.94
N THR A 137 -21.03 14.17 -50.18
CA THR A 137 -19.93 14.75 -49.42
C THR A 137 -18.90 15.37 -50.36
N VAL A 138 -18.35 16.51 -49.94
CA VAL A 138 -17.18 17.12 -50.60
C VAL A 138 -16.08 17.26 -49.56
N SER A 139 -14.97 16.57 -49.80
CA SER A 139 -13.82 16.52 -48.90
C SER A 139 -12.72 17.45 -49.37
N SER A 140 -12.05 18.11 -48.43
CA SER A 140 -10.85 18.92 -48.67
C SER A 140 -9.77 18.54 -47.66
N LEU A 141 -8.52 18.44 -48.08
CA LEU A 141 -7.39 18.14 -47.20
C LEU A 141 -6.64 19.43 -46.88
N VAL A 142 -6.64 19.83 -45.61
CA VAL A 142 -6.00 21.05 -45.13
C VAL A 142 -4.75 20.70 -44.35
N LYS A 143 -3.66 21.41 -44.60
CA LYS A 143 -2.40 21.24 -43.89
C LYS A 143 -2.10 22.48 -43.07
N VAL A 144 -1.96 22.29 -41.76
CA VAL A 144 -1.86 23.36 -40.76
C VAL A 144 -0.78 23.02 -39.74
N GLU A 145 -0.18 24.03 -39.11
CA GLU A 145 0.75 23.81 -38.00
C GLU A 145 0.03 23.23 -36.78
N HIS A 146 0.72 22.40 -35.98
CA HIS A 146 0.13 21.75 -34.79
C HIS A 146 -0.57 22.73 -33.83
N THR A 147 0.01 23.91 -33.63
CA THR A 147 -0.49 24.96 -32.72
C THR A 147 -1.77 25.63 -33.21
N LYS A 148 -1.98 25.68 -34.53
CA LYS A 148 -3.12 26.37 -35.17
C LYS A 148 -4.29 25.44 -35.51
N ALA A 149 -4.16 24.13 -35.27
CA ALA A 149 -5.20 23.14 -35.57
C ALA A 149 -6.56 23.45 -34.89
N ALA A 150 -6.56 23.83 -33.60
CA ALA A 150 -7.79 24.15 -32.87
C ALA A 150 -8.47 25.45 -33.37
N GLN A 151 -7.68 26.40 -33.88
CA GLN A 151 -8.20 27.61 -34.51
C GLN A 151 -8.87 27.29 -35.84
N LEU A 152 -8.28 26.38 -36.64
CA LEU A 152 -8.88 25.88 -37.86
C LEU A 152 -10.24 25.24 -37.59
N GLU A 153 -10.34 24.34 -36.61
CA GLU A 153 -11.62 23.71 -36.25
C GLU A 153 -12.69 24.75 -35.88
N SER A 154 -12.30 25.80 -35.17
CA SER A 154 -13.23 26.87 -34.76
C SER A 154 -13.66 27.75 -35.94
N ALA A 155 -12.82 27.91 -36.97
CA ALA A 155 -13.08 28.75 -38.13
C ALA A 155 -14.13 28.21 -39.11
N PHE A 156 -14.55 26.95 -38.96
CA PHE A 156 -15.54 26.29 -39.81
C PHE A 156 -16.81 25.85 -39.06
N LYS A 157 -16.92 26.12 -37.75
CA LYS A 157 -18.10 25.74 -36.94
C LYS A 157 -19.38 26.47 -37.32
N ASP A 158 -19.25 27.65 -37.92
CA ASP A 158 -20.36 28.50 -38.38
C ASP A 158 -20.92 28.06 -39.73
N ILE A 159 -20.17 27.26 -40.50
CA ILE A 159 -20.65 26.72 -41.77
C ILE A 159 -21.46 25.46 -41.48
N PRO A 160 -22.78 25.46 -41.78
CA PRO A 160 -23.63 24.30 -41.52
C PRO A 160 -23.12 23.09 -42.29
N ASN A 161 -23.35 21.90 -41.75
CA ASN A 161 -23.00 20.60 -42.33
C ASN A 161 -21.54 20.50 -42.80
N THR A 162 -20.61 21.10 -42.04
CA THR A 162 -19.17 21.00 -42.24
C THR A 162 -18.53 20.38 -41.01
N VAL A 163 -17.72 19.34 -41.21
CA VAL A 163 -17.02 18.62 -40.13
C VAL A 163 -15.52 18.62 -40.42
N THR A 164 -14.74 18.97 -39.40
CA THR A 164 -13.28 18.77 -39.39
C THR A 164 -12.94 17.43 -38.74
N ILE A 165 -12.18 16.61 -39.45
CA ILE A 165 -11.67 15.31 -38.97
C ILE A 165 -10.14 15.40 -38.88
N ASP A 166 -9.62 15.58 -37.67
CA ASP A 166 -8.20 15.32 -37.38
C ASP A 166 -8.04 13.80 -37.16
N ARG A 167 -7.45 13.13 -38.15
CA ARG A 167 -7.20 11.69 -38.12
C ARG A 167 -6.34 11.29 -36.91
N GLN A 168 -5.33 12.09 -36.58
CA GLN A 168 -4.43 11.82 -35.47
C GLN A 168 -5.17 12.00 -34.13
N GLN A 169 -5.89 13.10 -33.96
CA GLN A 169 -6.64 13.35 -32.72
C GLN A 169 -7.74 12.31 -32.51
N THR A 170 -8.41 11.86 -33.58
CA THR A 170 -9.44 10.81 -33.49
C THR A 170 -8.84 9.49 -33.00
N SER A 171 -7.68 9.09 -33.56
CA SER A 171 -6.95 7.92 -33.06
C SER A 171 -6.48 8.08 -31.62
N GLU A 172 -5.93 9.26 -31.24
CA GLU A 172 -5.49 9.55 -29.87
C GLU A 172 -6.66 9.50 -28.86
N ARG A 173 -7.83 10.06 -29.20
CA ARG A 173 -9.04 10.01 -28.37
C ARG A 173 -9.52 8.56 -28.17
N PHE A 174 -9.58 7.78 -29.24
CA PHE A 174 -9.99 6.37 -29.16
C PHE A 174 -9.04 5.55 -28.28
N LEU A 175 -7.72 5.70 -28.47
CA LEU A 175 -6.70 5.04 -27.65
C LEU A 175 -6.77 5.50 -26.19
N GLY A 176 -7.05 6.79 -25.95
CA GLY A 176 -7.25 7.36 -24.62
C GLY A 176 -8.45 6.76 -23.89
N HIS A 177 -9.59 6.65 -24.56
CA HIS A 177 -10.80 6.02 -24.01
C HIS A 177 -10.56 4.54 -23.70
N LEU A 178 -9.97 3.78 -24.63
CA LEU A 178 -9.62 2.38 -24.39
C LEU A 178 -8.73 2.21 -23.15
N LYS A 179 -7.69 3.05 -23.02
CA LYS A 179 -6.82 3.04 -21.84
C LYS A 179 -7.61 3.32 -20.55
N SER A 180 -8.53 4.28 -20.57
CA SER A 180 -9.38 4.61 -19.42
C SER A 180 -10.28 3.44 -19.04
N ASP A 181 -10.96 2.84 -20.01
CA ASP A 181 -11.88 1.72 -19.81
C ASP A 181 -11.14 0.51 -19.22
N PHE A 182 -9.95 0.17 -19.74
CA PHE A 182 -9.16 -0.92 -19.17
C PHE A 182 -8.67 -0.62 -17.75
N ASN A 183 -8.28 0.62 -17.45
CA ASN A 183 -7.91 1.00 -16.09
C ASN A 183 -9.11 0.88 -15.12
N HIS A 184 -10.31 1.29 -15.55
CA HIS A 184 -11.53 1.12 -14.76
C HIS A 184 -11.87 -0.37 -14.56
N LEU A 185 -11.80 -1.18 -15.62
CA LEU A 185 -12.01 -2.63 -15.53
C LEU A 185 -11.03 -3.30 -14.55
N MET A 186 -9.76 -2.90 -14.55
CA MET A 186 -8.76 -3.39 -13.61
C MET A 186 -9.07 -3.00 -12.16
N GLN A 187 -9.54 -1.78 -11.92
CA GLN A 187 -9.96 -1.35 -10.59
C GLN A 187 -11.20 -2.12 -10.11
N TYR A 188 -12.20 -2.29 -10.97
CA TYR A 188 -13.42 -3.03 -10.66
C TYR A 188 -13.12 -4.51 -10.39
N SER A 189 -12.26 -5.14 -11.20
CA SER A 189 -11.87 -6.53 -10.98
C SER A 189 -11.15 -6.71 -9.65
N LEU A 190 -10.22 -5.81 -9.29
CA LEU A 190 -9.53 -5.84 -7.99
C LEU A 190 -10.53 -5.75 -6.82
N VAL A 191 -11.51 -4.83 -6.89
CA VAL A 191 -12.55 -4.71 -5.85
C VAL A 191 -13.38 -5.97 -5.75
N VAL A 192 -13.85 -6.51 -6.88
CA VAL A 192 -14.65 -7.75 -6.90
C VAL A 192 -13.85 -8.93 -6.34
N ILE A 193 -12.59 -9.08 -6.73
CA ILE A 193 -11.69 -10.12 -6.20
C ILE A 193 -11.52 -9.99 -4.70
N LEU A 194 -11.26 -8.78 -4.18
CA LEU A 194 -11.13 -8.54 -2.75
C LEU A 194 -12.42 -8.90 -1.99
N LEU A 195 -13.58 -8.55 -2.55
CA LEU A 195 -14.88 -8.91 -1.96
C LEU A 195 -15.11 -10.43 -1.99
N LEU A 196 -14.81 -11.10 -3.10
CA LEU A 196 -14.92 -12.56 -3.20
C LEU A 196 -14.00 -13.27 -2.21
N LEU A 197 -12.75 -12.83 -2.09
CA LEU A 197 -11.81 -13.36 -1.10
C LEU A 197 -12.27 -13.07 0.35
N LEU A 198 -12.89 -11.92 0.60
CA LEU A 198 -13.45 -11.59 1.91
C LEU A 198 -14.65 -12.48 2.25
N VAL A 199 -15.53 -12.75 1.30
CA VAL A 199 -16.65 -13.68 1.47
C VAL A 199 -16.17 -15.11 1.65
N PHE A 200 -15.16 -15.54 0.89
CA PHE A 200 -14.60 -16.88 0.95
C PHE A 200 -13.90 -17.15 2.29
N TYR A 201 -12.97 -16.27 2.70
CA TYR A 201 -12.19 -16.48 3.93
C TYR A 201 -12.88 -15.96 5.20
N ARG A 202 -13.88 -15.07 5.08
CA ARG A 202 -14.60 -14.44 6.21
C ARG A 202 -13.65 -13.78 7.22
N SER A 203 -12.46 -13.39 6.77
CA SER A 203 -11.38 -12.89 7.60
C SER A 203 -10.54 -11.90 6.82
N VAL A 204 -10.53 -10.64 7.26
CA VAL A 204 -9.75 -9.56 6.65
C VAL A 204 -8.26 -9.91 6.60
N SER A 205 -7.71 -10.53 7.65
CA SER A 205 -6.29 -10.90 7.67
C SER A 205 -5.93 -11.94 6.60
N LEU A 206 -6.78 -12.95 6.39
CA LEU A 206 -6.54 -13.96 5.34
C LEU A 206 -6.71 -13.33 3.96
N THR A 207 -7.75 -12.51 3.77
CA THR A 207 -7.95 -11.77 2.51
C THR A 207 -6.74 -10.92 2.17
N LEU A 208 -6.19 -10.15 3.11
CA LEU A 208 -5.01 -9.32 2.85
C LEU A 208 -3.74 -10.16 2.60
N VAL A 209 -3.55 -11.25 3.37
CA VAL A 209 -2.43 -12.17 3.17
C VAL A 209 -2.45 -12.74 1.76
N THR A 210 -3.62 -13.09 1.22
CA THR A 210 -3.77 -13.59 -0.16
C THR A 210 -3.74 -12.46 -1.19
N ALA A 211 -4.23 -11.26 -0.88
CA ALA A 211 -4.38 -10.14 -1.82
C ALA A 211 -3.09 -9.34 -2.07
N ILE A 212 -2.32 -9.03 -1.02
CA ILE A 212 -1.10 -8.21 -1.10
C ILE A 212 -0.09 -8.72 -2.14
N PRO A 213 0.23 -10.02 -2.21
CA PRO A 213 1.19 -10.51 -3.19
C PRO A 213 0.75 -10.29 -4.64
N ILE A 214 -0.54 -10.25 -4.94
CA ILE A 214 -1.03 -9.94 -6.29
C ILE A 214 -0.63 -8.51 -6.69
N CYS A 215 -0.76 -7.55 -5.77
CA CYS A 215 -0.27 -6.18 -6.00
C CYS A 215 1.26 -6.14 -6.17
N LEU A 216 2.00 -6.94 -5.40
CA LEU A 216 3.46 -7.03 -5.51
C LEU A 216 3.91 -7.68 -6.81
N THR A 217 3.16 -8.66 -7.34
CA THR A 217 3.39 -9.25 -8.66
C THR A 217 3.32 -8.19 -9.75
N TRP A 218 2.35 -7.28 -9.68
CA TRP A 218 2.25 -6.18 -10.64
C TRP A 218 3.41 -5.20 -10.55
N LEU A 219 3.77 -4.80 -9.34
CA LEU A 219 4.93 -3.94 -9.11
C LEU A 219 6.21 -4.58 -9.66
N LEU A 220 6.40 -5.88 -9.40
CA LEU A 220 7.56 -6.63 -9.90
C LEU A 220 7.54 -6.75 -11.44
N THR A 221 6.39 -7.03 -12.04
CA THR A 221 6.24 -7.14 -13.50
C THR A 221 6.57 -5.82 -14.19
N ILE A 222 6.02 -4.70 -13.70
CA ILE A 222 6.35 -3.36 -14.21
C ILE A 222 7.83 -3.04 -13.99
N GLY A 223 8.39 -3.39 -12.82
CA GLY A 223 9.80 -3.20 -12.53
C GLY A 223 10.71 -3.93 -13.52
N ILE A 224 10.42 -5.20 -13.83
CA ILE A 224 11.15 -5.98 -14.82
C ILE A 224 10.99 -5.39 -16.22
N MET A 225 9.77 -4.97 -16.60
CA MET A 225 9.55 -4.29 -17.89
C MET A 225 10.40 -3.02 -18.02
N GLY A 226 10.48 -2.21 -16.98
CA GLY A 226 11.32 -1.02 -16.95
C GLY A 226 12.80 -1.32 -17.12
N ILE A 227 13.30 -2.38 -16.48
CA ILE A 227 14.70 -2.84 -16.60
C ILE A 227 15.00 -3.35 -18.02
N LEU A 228 14.06 -4.06 -18.62
CA LEU A 228 14.20 -4.62 -19.97
C LEU A 228 13.88 -3.61 -21.10
N GLY A 229 13.52 -2.36 -20.76
CA GLY A 229 13.15 -1.34 -21.73
C GLY A 229 11.86 -1.65 -22.51
N LEU A 230 10.99 -2.49 -21.96
CA LEU A 230 9.73 -2.88 -22.60
C LEU A 230 8.69 -1.76 -22.46
N GLN A 231 8.19 -1.25 -23.58
CA GLN A 231 7.20 -0.19 -23.59
C GLN A 231 5.83 -0.69 -23.11
N PHE A 232 5.17 0.12 -22.28
CA PHE A 232 3.83 -0.16 -21.80
C PHE A 232 2.79 0.27 -22.84
N ASN A 233 2.20 -0.68 -23.57
CA ASN A 233 1.18 -0.44 -24.59
C ASN A 233 -0.22 -0.90 -24.11
N ILE A 234 -1.25 -0.64 -24.93
CA ILE A 234 -2.64 -0.96 -24.58
C ILE A 234 -2.87 -2.46 -24.40
N PHE A 235 -2.25 -3.30 -25.22
CA PHE A 235 -2.36 -4.76 -25.09
C PHE A 235 -1.80 -5.26 -23.76
N ASN A 236 -0.76 -4.61 -23.25
CA ASN A 236 -0.16 -4.95 -21.96
C ASN A 236 -1.11 -4.68 -20.79
N ILE A 237 -2.02 -3.70 -20.91
CA ILE A 237 -3.05 -3.44 -19.90
C ILE A 237 -4.02 -4.61 -19.82
N ILE A 238 -4.48 -5.11 -20.97
CA ILE A 238 -5.39 -6.27 -21.07
C ILE A 238 -4.74 -7.50 -20.42
N ILE A 239 -3.50 -7.79 -20.79
CA ILE A 239 -2.76 -8.95 -20.31
C ILE A 239 -2.45 -8.87 -18.82
N SER A 240 -2.18 -7.67 -18.29
CA SER A 240 -1.98 -7.50 -16.85
C SER A 240 -3.20 -7.98 -16.06
N THR A 241 -4.42 -7.75 -16.58
CA THR A 241 -5.68 -8.23 -15.96
C THR A 241 -5.75 -9.75 -15.92
N PHE A 242 -5.27 -10.43 -16.95
CA PHE A 242 -5.20 -11.89 -16.99
C PHE A 242 -4.17 -12.47 -16.02
N ILE A 243 -2.98 -11.85 -15.94
CA ILE A 243 -1.91 -12.25 -14.99
C ILE A 243 -2.41 -12.13 -13.55
N PHE A 244 -3.21 -11.11 -13.23
CA PHE A 244 -3.84 -10.99 -11.91
C PHE A 244 -4.74 -12.17 -11.58
N GLY A 245 -5.60 -12.58 -12.52
CA GLY A 245 -6.46 -13.76 -12.37
C GLY A 245 -5.67 -15.00 -11.97
N LEU A 246 -4.60 -15.31 -12.72
CA LEU A 246 -3.75 -16.47 -12.44
C LEU A 246 -2.96 -16.35 -11.13
N GLY A 247 -2.44 -15.14 -10.83
CA GLY A 247 -1.68 -14.89 -9.60
C GLY A 247 -2.51 -15.05 -8.33
N ILE A 248 -3.82 -14.75 -8.40
CA ILE A 248 -4.77 -15.00 -7.32
C ILE A 248 -4.87 -16.49 -7.03
N ASP A 249 -5.03 -17.32 -8.06
CA ASP A 249 -5.15 -18.77 -7.88
C ASP A 249 -3.93 -19.35 -7.16
N TYR A 250 -2.71 -18.94 -7.57
CA TYR A 250 -1.48 -19.37 -6.92
C TYR A 250 -1.45 -18.96 -5.44
N SER A 251 -1.87 -17.74 -5.14
CA SER A 251 -1.94 -17.21 -3.78
C SER A 251 -2.98 -17.95 -2.93
N ILE A 252 -4.14 -18.29 -3.50
CA ILE A 252 -5.19 -19.08 -2.83
C ILE A 252 -4.67 -20.48 -2.47
N PHE A 253 -4.06 -21.19 -3.43
CA PHE A 253 -3.55 -22.54 -3.20
C PHE A 253 -2.44 -22.58 -2.15
N VAL A 254 -1.49 -21.62 -2.19
CA VAL A 254 -0.44 -21.51 -1.16
C VAL A 254 -1.06 -21.17 0.21
N THR A 255 -2.02 -20.25 0.27
CA THR A 255 -2.73 -19.90 1.51
C THR A 255 -3.43 -21.11 2.11
N ASN A 256 -4.15 -21.88 1.29
CA ASN A 256 -4.90 -23.04 1.75
C ASN A 256 -3.98 -24.17 2.22
N GLY A 257 -2.86 -24.41 1.52
CA GLY A 257 -1.84 -25.37 1.96
C GLY A 257 -1.23 -24.97 3.31
N MET A 258 -0.94 -23.68 3.51
CA MET A 258 -0.43 -23.17 4.78
C MET A 258 -1.46 -23.20 5.91
N LEU A 259 -2.72 -22.89 5.61
CA LEU A 259 -3.82 -22.96 6.56
C LEU A 259 -4.07 -24.39 7.03
N HIS A 260 -3.95 -25.36 6.13
CA HIS A 260 -4.03 -26.77 6.47
C HIS A 260 -2.88 -27.18 7.40
N HIS A 261 -1.64 -26.84 7.06
CA HIS A 261 -0.48 -27.09 7.93
C HIS A 261 -0.60 -26.41 9.30
N TYR A 262 -1.16 -25.20 9.36
CA TYR A 262 -1.44 -24.51 10.61
C TYR A 262 -2.51 -25.22 11.45
N ARG A 263 -3.51 -25.84 10.81
CA ARG A 263 -4.62 -26.52 11.47
C ARG A 263 -4.24 -27.90 12.00
N THR A 264 -3.56 -28.73 11.21
CA THR A 264 -3.31 -30.15 11.52
C THR A 264 -1.84 -30.51 11.71
N GLY A 265 -0.91 -29.60 11.38
CA GLY A 265 0.52 -29.89 11.35
C GLY A 265 0.99 -30.64 10.09
N GLU A 266 0.09 -31.13 9.25
CA GLU A 266 0.42 -31.87 8.03
C GLU A 266 0.94 -30.95 6.92
N ASP A 267 2.11 -31.24 6.36
CA ASP A 267 2.70 -30.44 5.26
C ASP A 267 2.19 -30.90 3.88
N ILE A 268 1.02 -30.41 3.50
CA ILE A 268 0.47 -30.59 2.14
C ILE A 268 0.88 -29.48 1.17
N LEU A 269 1.63 -28.47 1.63
CA LEU A 269 2.02 -27.32 0.81
C LEU A 269 2.91 -27.75 -0.36
N LYS A 270 3.73 -28.79 -0.17
CA LYS A 270 4.56 -29.36 -1.24
C LYS A 270 3.72 -29.83 -2.42
N THR A 271 2.60 -30.50 -2.17
CA THR A 271 1.68 -30.98 -3.22
C THR A 271 1.08 -29.83 -3.99
N TYR A 272 0.57 -28.80 -3.29
CA TYR A 272 0.05 -27.59 -3.94
C TYR A 272 1.10 -26.87 -4.80
N LYS A 273 2.34 -26.76 -4.30
CA LYS A 273 3.44 -26.15 -5.07
C LYS A 273 3.72 -26.90 -6.37
N THR A 274 3.71 -28.23 -6.35
CA THR A 274 3.89 -29.04 -7.56
C THR A 274 2.75 -28.81 -8.57
N SER A 275 1.49 -28.79 -8.11
CA SER A 275 0.34 -28.50 -8.99
C SER A 275 0.42 -27.10 -9.61
N ILE A 276 0.83 -26.09 -8.84
CA ILE A 276 1.04 -24.72 -9.33
C ILE A 276 2.14 -24.69 -10.38
N ILE A 277 3.29 -25.33 -10.14
CA ILE A 277 4.40 -25.38 -11.11
C ILE A 277 3.93 -26.00 -12.43
N LEU A 278 3.19 -27.11 -12.36
CA LEU A 278 2.68 -27.77 -13.56
C LEU A 278 1.73 -26.87 -14.35
N SER A 279 0.83 -26.16 -13.67
CA SER A 279 -0.09 -25.17 -14.27
C SER A 279 0.66 -23.98 -14.89
N VAL A 280 1.71 -23.48 -14.22
CA VAL A 280 2.56 -22.41 -14.75
C VAL A 280 3.27 -22.86 -16.03
N ILE A 281 3.84 -24.07 -16.05
CA ILE A 281 4.52 -24.60 -17.23
C ILE A 281 3.56 -24.71 -18.41
N THR A 282 2.36 -25.27 -18.23
CA THR A 282 1.38 -25.40 -19.32
C THR A 282 0.92 -24.04 -19.84
N THR A 283 0.74 -23.06 -18.95
CA THR A 283 0.34 -21.69 -19.33
C THR A 283 1.45 -20.96 -20.07
N ILE A 284 2.69 -21.06 -19.59
CA ILE A 284 3.87 -20.50 -20.27
C ILE A 284 4.07 -21.14 -21.63
N LEU A 285 3.89 -22.46 -21.78
CA LEU A 285 3.99 -23.11 -23.08
C LEU A 285 2.87 -22.64 -24.03
N GLY A 286 1.63 -22.53 -23.55
CA GLY A 286 0.51 -22.07 -24.38
C GLY A 286 0.67 -20.64 -24.86
N ILE A 287 0.90 -19.69 -23.94
CA ILE A 287 1.03 -18.26 -24.28
C ILE A 287 2.39 -17.96 -24.89
N GLY A 288 3.45 -18.64 -24.45
CA GLY A 288 4.83 -18.43 -24.87
C GLY A 288 5.09 -18.74 -26.35
N VAL A 289 4.28 -19.60 -26.97
CA VAL A 289 4.34 -19.84 -28.43
C VAL A 289 4.15 -18.55 -29.23
N LEU A 290 3.40 -17.58 -28.70
CA LEU A 290 3.16 -16.29 -29.33
C LEU A 290 4.41 -15.39 -29.38
N ILE A 291 5.50 -15.72 -28.67
CA ILE A 291 6.80 -15.04 -28.84
C ILE A 291 7.29 -15.18 -30.29
N PHE A 292 6.99 -16.28 -30.96
CA PHE A 292 7.39 -16.50 -32.35
C PHE A 292 6.48 -15.79 -33.36
N ALA A 293 5.42 -15.10 -32.91
CA ALA A 293 4.54 -14.36 -33.78
C ALA A 293 5.26 -13.14 -34.37
N LYS A 294 5.20 -13.00 -35.70
CA LYS A 294 5.74 -11.81 -36.40
C LYS A 294 4.99 -10.52 -36.06
N HIS A 295 3.76 -10.62 -35.56
CA HIS A 295 2.95 -9.47 -35.21
C HIS A 295 3.43 -8.85 -33.88
N PRO A 296 3.89 -7.58 -33.86
CA PRO A 296 4.51 -6.97 -32.67
C PRO A 296 3.64 -7.00 -31.41
N ALA A 297 2.32 -6.84 -31.56
CA ALA A 297 1.41 -6.91 -30.42
C ALA A 297 1.37 -8.31 -29.78
N LEU A 298 1.37 -9.39 -30.56
CA LEU A 298 1.30 -10.75 -30.04
C LEU A 298 2.61 -11.16 -29.37
N HIS A 299 3.74 -10.75 -29.95
CA HIS A 299 5.05 -10.90 -29.31
C HIS A 299 5.08 -10.18 -27.96
N SER A 300 4.70 -8.89 -27.91
CA SER A 300 4.66 -8.10 -26.68
C SER A 300 3.78 -8.74 -25.60
N VAL A 301 2.57 -9.16 -25.98
CA VAL A 301 1.61 -9.84 -25.11
C VAL A 301 2.23 -11.09 -24.48
N SER A 302 2.92 -11.90 -25.29
CA SER A 302 3.53 -13.13 -24.83
C SER A 302 4.69 -12.89 -23.87
N THR A 303 5.63 -12.02 -24.24
CA THR A 303 6.80 -11.69 -23.42
C THR A 303 6.37 -11.21 -22.03
N ILE A 304 5.40 -10.31 -21.97
CA ILE A 304 4.93 -9.74 -20.70
C ILE A 304 4.13 -10.76 -19.89
N SER A 305 3.32 -11.59 -20.54
CA SER A 305 2.61 -12.69 -19.86
C SER A 305 3.59 -13.64 -19.18
N VAL A 306 4.65 -14.06 -19.86
CA VAL A 306 5.68 -14.95 -19.30
C VAL A 306 6.37 -14.29 -18.10
N ILE A 307 6.77 -13.02 -18.22
CA ILE A 307 7.39 -12.27 -17.13
C ILE A 307 6.44 -12.17 -15.92
N GLY A 308 5.17 -11.84 -16.14
CA GLY A 308 4.21 -11.67 -15.06
C GLY A 308 3.79 -12.98 -14.40
N ILE A 309 3.63 -14.07 -15.15
CA ILE A 309 3.34 -15.40 -14.58
C ILE A 309 4.52 -15.88 -13.73
N LEU A 310 5.76 -15.73 -14.21
CA LEU A 310 6.96 -16.06 -13.41
C LEU A 310 7.07 -15.17 -12.17
N SER A 311 6.77 -13.88 -12.30
CA SER A 311 6.72 -12.95 -11.17
C SER A 311 5.67 -13.37 -10.13
N ALA A 312 4.49 -13.80 -10.60
CA ALA A 312 3.41 -14.32 -9.74
C ALA A 312 3.87 -15.56 -8.97
N LEU A 313 4.52 -16.50 -9.64
CA LEU A 313 5.06 -17.72 -9.02
C LEU A 313 6.11 -17.40 -7.95
N VAL A 314 7.08 -16.54 -8.25
CA VAL A 314 8.13 -16.14 -7.30
C VAL A 314 7.52 -15.50 -6.06
N ILE A 315 6.61 -14.55 -6.25
CA ILE A 315 5.95 -13.84 -5.15
C ILE A 315 5.08 -14.79 -4.31
N ALA A 316 4.30 -15.67 -4.95
CA ALA A 316 3.47 -16.66 -4.28
C ALA A 316 4.31 -17.69 -3.49
N PHE A 317 5.53 -18.02 -3.92
CA PHE A 317 6.37 -19.00 -3.20
C PHE A 317 7.28 -18.39 -2.14
N SER A 318 7.54 -17.08 -2.20
CA SER A 318 8.46 -16.38 -1.29
C SER A 318 7.74 -15.43 -0.32
N ILE A 319 6.98 -14.47 -0.84
CA ILE A 319 6.34 -13.42 -0.04
C ILE A 319 5.06 -13.92 0.64
N GLN A 320 4.25 -14.73 -0.05
CA GLN A 320 3.02 -15.28 0.53
C GLN A 320 3.27 -16.03 1.86
N PRO A 321 4.25 -16.96 1.96
CA PRO A 321 4.50 -17.63 3.23
C PRO A 321 5.03 -16.73 4.33
N LEU A 322 5.78 -15.68 3.98
CA LEU A 322 6.27 -14.69 4.93
C LEU A 322 5.11 -13.87 5.52
N LEU A 323 4.21 -13.38 4.67
CA LEU A 323 3.02 -12.63 5.09
C LEU A 323 2.09 -13.49 5.94
N PHE A 324 1.88 -14.76 5.56
CA PHE A 324 1.08 -15.69 6.34
C PHE A 324 1.69 -15.92 7.73
N LYS A 325 2.99 -16.22 7.83
CA LYS A 325 3.67 -16.39 9.13
C LYS A 325 3.65 -15.12 9.99
N LEU A 326 3.60 -13.94 9.36
CA LEU A 326 3.54 -12.66 10.05
C LEU A 326 2.14 -12.34 10.59
N LEU A 327 1.07 -12.55 9.83
CA LEU A 327 -0.29 -12.13 10.21
C LEU A 327 -1.14 -13.26 10.79
N ILE A 328 -0.95 -14.48 10.33
CA ILE A 328 -1.70 -15.68 10.77
C ILE A 328 -0.91 -16.43 11.84
N GLY A 329 0.41 -16.50 11.69
CA GLY A 329 1.32 -17.09 12.67
C GLY A 329 1.78 -18.50 12.32
N SER A 330 2.16 -19.25 13.34
CA SER A 330 2.64 -20.64 13.28
C SER A 330 2.24 -21.38 14.56
N HIS A 331 2.56 -22.67 14.68
CA HIS A 331 2.36 -23.43 15.92
C HIS A 331 3.03 -22.81 17.15
N THR A 332 4.02 -21.93 16.95
CA THR A 332 4.75 -21.22 18.02
C THR A 332 4.41 -19.74 18.14
N LYS A 333 3.60 -19.19 17.22
CA LYS A 333 3.27 -17.77 17.16
C LYS A 333 1.79 -17.55 16.89
N ARG A 334 1.17 -16.78 17.77
CA ARG A 334 -0.26 -16.44 17.68
C ARG A 334 -0.58 -15.57 16.46
N PRO A 335 -1.82 -15.65 15.96
CA PRO A 335 -2.40 -14.67 15.05
C PRO A 335 -2.16 -13.23 15.47
N ILE A 336 -1.89 -12.38 14.47
CA ILE A 336 -1.72 -10.94 14.65
C ILE A 336 -2.80 -10.21 13.85
N PRO A 337 -3.87 -9.74 14.51
CA PRO A 337 -4.79 -8.80 13.91
C PRO A 337 -4.05 -7.57 13.36
N ILE A 338 -4.45 -7.10 12.18
CA ILE A 338 -3.82 -5.96 11.49
C ILE A 338 -3.80 -4.71 12.39
N ARG A 339 -4.86 -4.50 13.18
CA ARG A 339 -4.93 -3.40 14.15
C ARG A 339 -3.77 -3.46 15.15
N HIS A 340 -3.48 -4.64 15.71
CA HIS A 340 -2.37 -4.79 16.66
C HIS A 340 -1.04 -4.51 15.98
N LEU A 341 -0.84 -4.97 14.74
CA LEU A 341 0.38 -4.70 13.98
C LEU A 341 0.60 -3.20 13.76
N ILE A 342 -0.43 -2.49 13.29
CA ILE A 342 -0.37 -1.04 13.05
C ILE A 342 -0.10 -0.28 14.34
N HIS A 343 -0.87 -0.58 15.39
CA HIS A 343 -0.70 0.05 16.71
C HIS A 343 0.71 -0.18 17.25
N SER A 344 1.20 -1.42 17.17
CA SER A 344 2.54 -1.79 17.63
C SER A 344 3.62 -1.04 16.87
N ALA A 345 3.51 -0.96 15.54
CA ALA A 345 4.45 -0.20 14.71
C ALA A 345 4.48 1.28 15.11
N ILE A 346 3.31 1.89 15.31
CA ILE A 346 3.19 3.30 15.75
C ILE A 346 3.78 3.48 17.16
N SER A 347 3.45 2.59 18.11
CA SER A 347 3.90 2.70 19.50
C SER A 347 5.41 2.49 19.63
N PHE A 348 5.98 1.49 18.94
CA PHE A 348 7.44 1.29 18.90
C PHE A 348 8.15 2.40 18.13
N GLY A 349 7.53 2.94 17.07
CA GLY A 349 8.02 4.14 16.39
C GLY A 349 8.06 5.36 17.31
N TYR A 350 7.00 5.60 18.08
CA TYR A 350 6.94 6.67 19.09
C TYR A 350 7.96 6.47 20.20
N PHE A 351 8.11 5.24 20.72
CA PHE A 351 9.16 4.89 21.68
C PHE A 351 10.57 5.16 21.13
N GLY A 352 10.84 4.72 19.90
CA GLY A 352 12.13 4.89 19.24
C GLY A 352 12.45 6.36 18.98
N LEU A 353 11.55 7.08 18.33
CA LEU A 353 11.74 8.51 18.03
C LEU A 353 11.84 9.36 19.29
N GLY A 354 10.98 9.13 20.28
CA GLY A 354 11.03 9.84 21.55
C GLY A 354 12.30 9.52 22.36
N GLY A 355 12.77 8.26 22.33
CA GLY A 355 14.06 7.89 22.90
C GLY A 355 15.23 8.61 22.23
N LEU A 356 15.22 8.70 20.89
CA LEU A 356 16.21 9.45 20.11
C LEU A 356 16.20 10.94 20.47
N ILE A 357 15.01 11.56 20.54
CA ILE A 357 14.85 12.95 20.95
C ILE A 357 15.40 13.16 22.37
N LEU A 358 15.07 12.29 23.33
CA LEU A 358 15.61 12.38 24.69
C LEU A 358 17.14 12.25 24.74
N SER A 359 17.73 11.40 23.90
CA SER A 359 19.18 11.28 23.76
C SER A 359 19.82 12.53 23.16
N VAL A 360 19.20 13.14 22.17
CA VAL A 360 19.68 14.42 21.60
C VAL A 360 19.56 15.54 22.63
N LEU A 361 18.43 15.62 23.34
CA LEU A 361 18.21 16.58 24.42
C LEU A 361 19.25 16.42 25.53
N SER A 362 19.61 15.18 25.88
CA SER A 362 20.59 14.92 26.94
C SER A 362 22.01 15.33 26.56
N VAL A 363 22.40 15.21 25.29
CA VAL A 363 23.75 15.55 24.83
C VAL A 363 23.89 17.02 24.44
N VAL A 364 22.87 17.62 23.84
CA VAL A 364 22.95 18.97 23.28
C VAL A 364 22.34 20.00 24.23
N LEU A 365 21.05 19.85 24.56
CA LEU A 365 20.30 20.89 25.26
C LEU A 365 20.67 21.00 26.74
N ILE A 366 20.83 19.87 27.43
CA ILE A 366 21.14 19.87 28.88
C ILE A 366 22.49 20.54 29.19
N PRO A 367 23.59 20.31 28.44
CA PRO A 367 24.84 21.04 28.65
C PRO A 367 24.75 22.54 28.33
N LEU A 368 24.00 22.93 27.29
CA LEU A 368 23.91 24.33 26.83
C LEU A 368 23.14 25.26 27.78
N ILE A 369 22.16 24.75 28.54
CA ILE A 369 21.37 25.57 29.46
C ILE A 369 22.27 26.07 30.62
N PRO A 370 22.35 27.37 30.96
CA PRO A 370 23.25 27.88 32.02
C PRO A 370 22.66 27.70 33.44
N ILE A 371 22.25 26.48 33.80
CA ILE A 371 21.69 26.13 35.12
C ILE A 371 22.51 24.97 35.73
N SER A 372 22.62 24.89 37.05
CA SER A 372 23.33 23.78 37.70
C SER A 372 22.68 22.42 37.40
N MET A 373 23.50 21.37 37.25
CA MET A 373 23.03 20.01 37.00
C MET A 373 22.08 19.51 38.09
N LYS A 374 22.25 19.96 39.34
CA LYS A 374 21.36 19.65 40.47
C LYS A 374 19.90 20.08 40.23
N LYS A 375 19.67 21.20 39.51
CA LYS A 375 18.31 21.68 39.19
C LYS A 375 17.75 21.07 37.91
N LYS A 376 18.59 20.78 36.91
CA LYS A 376 18.16 20.22 35.62
C LYS A 376 17.80 18.73 35.69
N MET A 377 18.55 17.94 36.44
CA MET A 377 18.36 16.48 36.49
C MET A 377 16.97 16.05 36.98
N PRO A 378 16.38 16.64 38.03
CA PRO A 378 15.00 16.32 38.41
C PRO A 378 13.99 16.55 37.27
N VAL A 379 14.15 17.62 36.49
CA VAL A 379 13.28 17.90 35.33
C VAL A 379 13.49 16.86 34.24
N PHE A 380 14.74 16.53 33.90
CA PHE A 380 15.05 15.50 32.92
C PHE A 380 14.46 14.13 33.32
N HIS A 381 14.62 13.73 34.58
CA HIS A 381 14.03 12.50 35.11
C HIS A 381 12.50 12.52 35.07
N LYS A 382 11.87 13.67 35.35
CA LYS A 382 10.41 13.84 35.20
C LYS A 382 9.97 13.71 33.76
N LEU A 383 10.75 14.21 32.79
CA LEU A 383 10.51 14.02 31.36
C LEU A 383 10.64 12.55 30.97
N VAL A 384 11.69 11.86 31.41
CA VAL A 384 11.88 10.41 31.15
C VAL A 384 10.72 9.60 31.72
N SER A 385 10.33 9.83 32.97
CA SER A 385 9.20 9.13 33.60
C SER A 385 7.86 9.42 32.91
N LYS A 386 7.59 10.68 32.55
CA LYS A 386 6.41 11.05 31.74
C LYS A 386 6.44 10.42 30.36
N PHE A 387 7.60 10.33 29.71
CA PHE A 387 7.75 9.68 28.42
C PHE A 387 7.46 8.19 28.52
N MET A 388 8.05 7.49 29.49
CA MET A 388 7.74 6.08 29.77
C MET A 388 6.24 5.85 30.00
N LYS A 389 5.60 6.71 30.82
CA LYS A 389 4.15 6.72 30.99
C LYS A 389 3.41 6.92 29.67
N SER A 390 3.79 7.90 28.86
CA SER A 390 3.12 8.19 27.59
C SER A 390 3.20 7.02 26.61
N VAL A 391 4.36 6.33 26.54
CA VAL A 391 4.55 5.14 25.70
C VAL A 391 3.63 4.01 26.16
N LEU A 392 3.51 3.78 27.47
CA LEU A 392 2.61 2.75 28.00
C LEU A 392 1.13 3.05 27.73
N TYR A 393 0.77 4.33 27.53
CA TYR A 393 -0.60 4.79 27.30
C TYR A 393 -0.94 4.98 25.80
N THR A 394 -0.05 4.61 24.87
CA THR A 394 -0.35 4.65 23.43
C THR A 394 -1.47 3.68 23.03
N ASN A 395 -1.67 2.57 23.75
CA ASN A 395 -2.83 1.70 23.58
C ASN A 395 -3.91 2.05 24.60
N PRO A 396 -5.01 2.72 24.22
CA PRO A 396 -6.11 3.02 25.14
C PRO A 396 -6.90 1.78 25.57
N LEU A 397 -6.82 0.66 24.82
CA LEU A 397 -7.54 -0.58 25.12
C LEU A 397 -6.81 -1.48 26.11
N VAL A 398 -5.58 -1.12 26.50
CA VAL A 398 -4.92 -1.80 27.62
C VAL A 398 -5.30 -1.06 28.90
N SER A 399 -5.93 -1.74 29.86
CA SER A 399 -6.18 -1.18 31.18
C SER A 399 -4.89 -1.11 31.98
N LYS A 400 -4.72 -0.07 32.81
CA LYS A 400 -3.57 0.04 33.72
C LYS A 400 -4.07 0.35 35.12
N LYS A 401 -3.73 -0.50 36.09
CA LYS A 401 -4.13 -0.34 37.49
C LYS A 401 -2.89 -0.41 38.40
N ILE A 402 -2.83 0.48 39.38
CA ILE A 402 -1.79 0.49 40.41
C ILE A 402 -2.47 0.31 41.75
N LEU A 403 -2.22 -0.83 42.40
CA LEU A 403 -2.66 -1.14 43.75
C LEU A 403 -1.56 -0.71 44.72
N ASN A 404 -1.86 0.30 45.53
CA ASN A 404 -0.94 0.83 46.54
C ASN A 404 -1.57 0.77 47.95
N PRO A 405 -1.80 -0.44 48.50
CA PRO A 405 -2.50 -0.60 49.78
C PRO A 405 -1.76 0.03 50.96
N TYR A 406 -0.44 0.20 50.86
CA TYR A 406 0.41 0.76 51.91
C TYR A 406 0.72 2.26 51.72
N ASN A 407 0.08 2.93 50.76
CA ASN A 407 0.26 4.35 50.46
C ASN A 407 1.74 4.77 50.24
N GLU A 408 2.51 3.91 49.56
CA GLU A 408 3.89 4.20 49.19
C GLU A 408 3.98 5.46 48.33
N ASP A 409 4.80 6.43 48.74
CA ASP A 409 4.94 7.73 48.07
C ASP A 409 6.28 7.90 47.32
N PHE A 410 7.15 6.88 47.37
CA PHE A 410 8.46 6.83 46.72
C PHE A 410 9.42 7.98 47.11
N LYS A 411 9.14 8.73 48.20
CA LYS A 411 10.03 9.79 48.68
C LYS A 411 11.27 9.22 49.39
N LYS A 412 11.09 8.16 50.17
CA LYS A 412 12.18 7.40 50.81
C LYS A 412 12.82 6.47 49.78
N GLN A 413 14.15 6.50 49.65
CA GLN A 413 14.88 5.64 48.73
C GLN A 413 14.69 4.16 49.11
N ALA A 414 14.70 3.29 48.12
CA ALA A 414 14.60 1.85 48.28
C ALA A 414 15.33 1.11 47.16
N VAL A 415 15.62 -0.16 47.39
CA VAL A 415 15.86 -1.12 46.30
C VAL A 415 14.51 -1.71 45.90
N ILE A 416 13.99 -1.30 44.75
CA ILE A 416 12.72 -1.78 44.21
C ILE A 416 12.99 -3.09 43.49
N ILE A 417 12.31 -4.17 43.88
CA ILE A 417 12.38 -5.48 43.20
C ILE A 417 11.07 -5.79 42.51
N ALA A 418 11.13 -6.28 41.28
CA ALA A 418 9.93 -6.68 40.53
C ALA A 418 10.17 -7.95 39.68
N ASN A 419 9.11 -8.72 39.41
CA ASN A 419 9.17 -9.80 38.43
C ASN A 419 9.32 -9.25 37.01
N HIS A 420 9.94 -10.01 36.12
CA HIS A 420 10.27 -9.56 34.77
C HIS A 420 9.75 -10.52 33.70
N THR A 421 8.70 -10.13 32.99
CA THR A 421 8.06 -10.94 31.95
C THR A 421 7.91 -10.20 30.62
N SER A 422 8.04 -8.88 30.59
CA SER A 422 7.85 -8.06 29.40
C SER A 422 8.85 -6.91 29.26
N PHE A 423 8.95 -6.36 28.05
CA PHE A 423 9.58 -5.05 27.86
C PHE A 423 8.80 -3.92 28.57
N LEU A 424 7.48 -4.07 28.71
CA LEU A 424 6.62 -3.06 29.36
C LEU A 424 6.91 -2.89 30.85
N ASP A 425 7.56 -3.85 31.51
CA ASP A 425 7.85 -3.80 32.95
C ASP A 425 8.70 -2.58 33.33
N ILE A 426 9.69 -2.24 32.50
CA ILE A 426 10.54 -1.07 32.70
C ILE A 426 9.72 0.21 32.61
N LEU A 427 8.80 0.30 31.64
CA LEU A 427 7.92 1.45 31.48
C LEU A 427 6.92 1.56 32.63
N ALA A 428 6.40 0.41 33.08
CA ALA A 428 5.44 0.30 34.17
C ALA A 428 6.04 0.77 35.51
N ILE A 429 7.27 0.32 35.83
CA ILE A 429 8.00 0.77 37.02
C ILE A 429 8.44 2.24 36.87
N GLY A 430 8.93 2.65 35.70
CA GLY A 430 9.42 4.01 35.45
C GLY A 430 8.32 5.08 35.48
N MET A 431 7.06 4.67 35.30
CA MET A 431 5.88 5.52 35.47
C MET A 431 5.58 5.82 36.95
N LEU A 432 5.95 4.95 37.89
CA LEU A 432 5.55 5.08 39.30
C LEU A 432 6.12 6.34 39.95
N HIS A 433 7.40 6.63 39.70
CA HIS A 433 8.05 7.81 40.23
C HIS A 433 9.28 8.20 39.41
N HIS A 434 9.55 9.51 39.30
CA HIS A 434 10.67 10.01 38.49
C HIS A 434 12.05 9.83 39.13
N LYS A 435 12.12 9.54 40.43
CA LYS A 435 13.40 9.25 41.12
C LYS A 435 13.74 7.76 41.15
N ILE A 436 13.42 7.02 40.08
CA ILE A 436 13.79 5.62 39.93
C ILE A 436 14.86 5.49 38.84
N ILE A 437 15.93 4.78 39.13
CA ILE A 437 16.97 4.39 38.16
C ILE A 437 17.02 2.88 38.04
N PHE A 438 17.43 2.37 36.87
CA PHE A 438 17.42 0.94 36.60
C PHE A 438 18.84 0.37 36.49
N LEU A 439 18.98 -0.87 36.93
CA LEU A 439 20.04 -1.75 36.46
C LEU A 439 19.64 -2.33 35.11
N VAL A 440 20.44 -2.09 34.06
CA VAL A 440 20.11 -2.40 32.66
C VAL A 440 21.13 -3.32 32.00
N ASN A 441 20.75 -3.93 30.87
CA ASN A 441 21.67 -4.70 30.03
C ASN A 441 22.51 -3.80 29.12
N ASP A 442 23.65 -4.30 28.64
CA ASP A 442 24.57 -3.56 27.76
C ASP A 442 23.92 -2.99 26.51
N TRP A 443 23.09 -3.79 25.85
CA TRP A 443 22.42 -3.34 24.63
C TRP A 443 21.49 -2.14 24.89
N VAL A 444 20.93 -2.04 26.10
CA VAL A 444 20.11 -0.89 26.49
C VAL A 444 21.00 0.32 26.75
N TYR A 445 22.06 0.12 27.53
CA TYR A 445 23.00 1.15 27.90
C TYR A 445 23.71 1.75 26.68
N ASN A 446 24.07 0.92 25.70
CA ASN A 446 24.81 1.30 24.49
C ASN A 446 23.94 1.59 23.26
N SER A 447 22.61 1.53 23.38
CA SER A 447 21.69 1.79 22.28
C SER A 447 21.94 3.17 21.64
N PRO A 448 22.01 3.28 20.29
CA PRO A 448 22.13 4.57 19.62
C PRO A 448 20.87 5.43 19.77
N ILE A 449 19.73 4.81 20.07
CA ILE A 449 18.44 5.48 20.20
C ILE A 449 18.31 6.13 21.58
N PHE A 450 18.47 5.38 22.66
CA PHE A 450 18.18 5.86 24.03
C PHE A 450 19.36 5.76 25.00
N GLY A 451 20.50 5.19 24.59
CA GLY A 451 21.64 4.94 25.48
C GLY A 451 22.24 6.22 26.09
N ARG A 452 22.29 7.32 25.33
CA ARG A 452 22.75 8.63 25.84
C ARG A 452 21.80 9.18 26.92
N ALA A 453 20.49 9.06 26.73
CA ALA A 453 19.51 9.45 27.74
C ALA A 453 19.61 8.57 29.01
N VAL A 454 19.73 7.26 28.83
CA VAL A 454 19.90 6.26 29.90
C VAL A 454 21.15 6.55 30.76
N ARG A 455 22.28 6.85 30.11
CA ARG A 455 23.53 7.26 30.79
C ARG A 455 23.36 8.55 31.58
N MET A 456 22.74 9.57 30.99
CA MET A 456 22.47 10.84 31.66
C MET A 456 21.55 10.67 32.88
N ALA A 457 20.53 9.81 32.78
CA ALA A 457 19.66 9.47 33.90
C ALA A 457 20.41 8.74 35.03
N GLY A 458 21.62 8.24 34.77
CA GLY A 458 22.45 7.55 35.75
C GLY A 458 22.04 6.10 35.98
N PHE A 459 21.42 5.46 34.99
CA PHE A 459 21.21 4.02 35.00
C PHE A 459 22.56 3.30 34.91
N TYR A 460 22.62 2.04 35.34
CA TYR A 460 23.88 1.32 35.46
C TYR A 460 23.83 -0.03 34.71
N PRO A 461 24.85 -0.37 33.89
CA PRO A 461 24.91 -1.63 33.18
C PRO A 461 25.34 -2.77 34.13
N VAL A 462 24.60 -3.88 34.15
CA VAL A 462 24.83 -4.97 35.12
C VAL A 462 26.11 -5.77 34.82
N SER A 463 26.54 -5.79 33.56
CA SER A 463 27.73 -6.45 33.02
C SER A 463 29.06 -5.96 33.61
N ASP A 464 29.13 -4.68 33.97
CA ASP A 464 30.33 -4.05 34.55
C ASP A 464 30.62 -4.55 35.98
N GLY A 465 29.73 -5.37 36.56
CA GLY A 465 29.82 -5.90 37.91
C GLY A 465 29.36 -4.90 38.95
N LEU A 466 28.58 -5.35 39.94
CA LEU A 466 28.03 -4.45 40.97
C LEU A 466 29.10 -3.73 41.79
N GLU A 467 30.25 -4.38 42.01
CA GLU A 467 31.38 -3.83 42.78
C GLU A 467 31.91 -2.53 42.17
N ASN A 468 32.09 -2.50 40.84
CA ASN A 468 32.55 -1.31 40.11
C ASN A 468 31.48 -0.20 40.05
N GLY A 469 30.22 -0.55 40.33
CA GLY A 469 29.08 0.37 40.29
C GLY A 469 28.70 0.98 41.62
N LEU A 470 29.28 0.51 42.74
CA LEU A 470 28.84 0.90 44.08
C LEU A 470 28.93 2.42 44.30
N ASP A 471 30.04 3.06 43.93
CA ASP A 471 30.23 4.51 44.12
C ASP A 471 29.22 5.34 43.31
N HIS A 472 28.98 4.95 42.06
CA HIS A 472 28.01 5.62 41.19
C HIS A 472 26.59 5.47 41.72
N LEU A 473 26.21 4.24 42.11
CA LEU A 473 24.89 3.95 42.65
C LEU A 473 24.68 4.63 44.01
N LYS A 474 25.68 4.62 44.89
CA LYS A 474 25.65 5.32 46.19
C LYS A 474 25.42 6.81 46.01
N LYS A 475 26.15 7.45 45.10
CA LYS A 475 25.95 8.87 44.76
C LYS A 475 24.53 9.17 44.28
N LYS A 476 23.90 8.25 43.55
CA LYS A 476 22.49 8.40 43.11
C LYS A 476 21.51 8.20 44.27
N VAL A 477 21.75 7.23 45.15
CA VAL A 477 20.96 7.03 46.37
C VAL A 477 21.00 8.29 47.26
N ASP A 478 22.19 8.86 47.46
CA ASP A 478 22.38 10.07 48.25
C ASP A 478 21.70 11.30 47.61
N GLN A 479 21.51 11.30 46.29
CA GLN A 479 20.71 12.30 45.56
C GLN A 479 19.19 12.08 45.67
N GLY A 480 18.74 11.01 46.33
CA GLY A 480 17.32 10.71 46.50
C GLY A 480 16.74 9.71 45.52
N TYR A 481 17.56 8.96 44.76
CA TYR A 481 17.07 7.99 43.79
C TYR A 481 16.95 6.59 44.38
N SER A 482 15.85 5.90 44.05
CA SER A 482 15.65 4.48 44.29
C SER A 482 16.23 3.66 43.13
N ILE A 483 16.69 2.45 43.42
CA ILE A 483 17.29 1.54 42.44
C ILE A 483 16.28 0.43 42.13
N ALA A 484 15.78 0.37 40.90
CA ALA A 484 14.94 -0.71 40.41
C ALA A 484 15.78 -1.85 39.84
N VAL A 485 15.50 -3.06 40.31
CA VAL A 485 16.18 -4.30 39.93
C VAL A 485 15.16 -5.37 39.60
N PHE A 486 15.39 -6.08 38.50
CA PHE A 486 14.68 -7.31 38.17
C PHE A 486 15.54 -8.50 38.59
N PRO A 487 15.37 -9.05 39.81
CA PRO A 487 16.28 -10.03 40.37
C PRO A 487 16.34 -11.36 39.60
N GLU A 488 15.42 -11.62 38.66
CA GLU A 488 15.46 -12.77 37.75
C GLU A 488 16.55 -12.67 36.66
N GLY A 489 17.12 -11.47 36.46
CA GLY A 489 18.18 -11.18 35.48
C GLY A 489 17.73 -11.21 34.01
N THR A 490 16.68 -11.94 33.68
CA THR A 490 16.13 -12.05 32.32
C THR A 490 14.61 -12.17 32.34
N ARG A 491 13.96 -11.64 31.30
CA ARG A 491 12.51 -11.83 31.10
C ARG A 491 12.14 -13.31 31.02
N SER A 492 11.10 -13.72 31.72
CA SER A 492 10.48 -15.03 31.59
C SER A 492 9.65 -15.13 30.31
N TYR A 493 9.47 -16.35 29.79
CA TYR A 493 8.55 -16.65 28.68
C TYR A 493 7.14 -17.01 29.17
N THR A 494 7.00 -17.27 30.47
CA THR A 494 5.76 -17.65 31.13
C THR A 494 5.59 -16.80 32.39
N HIS A 495 4.46 -16.93 33.09
CA HIS A 495 4.24 -16.27 34.39
C HIS A 495 5.04 -16.90 35.53
N LYS A 496 5.87 -17.92 35.27
CA LYS A 496 6.71 -18.56 36.29
C LYS A 496 7.89 -17.65 36.62
N ILE A 497 7.92 -17.19 37.86
CA ILE A 497 9.04 -16.39 38.42
C ILE A 497 10.26 -17.30 38.63
N LYS A 498 11.39 -16.91 38.05
CA LYS A 498 12.68 -17.61 38.14
C LYS A 498 13.32 -17.46 39.52
N ARG A 499 14.53 -18.01 39.67
CA ARG A 499 15.36 -17.78 40.86
C ARG A 499 15.82 -16.32 40.89
N PHE A 500 15.84 -15.72 42.08
CA PHE A 500 16.40 -14.39 42.29
C PHE A 500 17.92 -14.45 42.47
N HIS A 501 18.63 -13.54 41.81
CA HIS A 501 20.05 -13.27 42.01
C HIS A 501 20.26 -12.37 43.24
N LYS A 502 21.43 -12.50 43.88
CA LYS A 502 21.75 -11.83 45.16
C LYS A 502 21.98 -10.32 45.05
N GLY A 503 22.18 -9.80 43.84
CA GLY A 503 22.67 -8.43 43.61
C GLY A 503 21.79 -7.32 44.20
N ALA A 504 20.46 -7.41 44.06
CA ALA A 504 19.54 -6.43 44.64
C ALA A 504 19.65 -6.37 46.17
N PHE A 505 19.79 -7.54 46.81
CA PHE A 505 19.85 -7.67 48.26
C PHE A 505 21.19 -7.24 48.82
N LEU A 506 22.28 -7.47 48.07
CA LEU A 506 23.59 -6.91 48.39
C LEU A 506 23.52 -5.37 48.40
N LEU A 507 22.95 -4.74 47.37
CA LEU A 507 22.79 -3.27 47.32
C LEU A 507 21.94 -2.73 48.48
N ALA A 508 20.85 -3.43 48.82
CA ALA A 508 20.00 -3.05 49.94
C ALA A 508 20.76 -3.10 51.27
N GLU A 509 21.57 -4.14 51.48
CA GLU A 509 22.42 -4.27 52.67
C GLU A 509 23.54 -3.24 52.70
N THR A 510 24.31 -3.09 51.62
CA THR A 510 25.45 -2.15 51.53
C THR A 510 25.01 -0.70 51.75
N PHE A 511 23.86 -0.29 51.21
CA PHE A 511 23.37 1.09 51.32
C PHE A 511 22.35 1.30 52.45
N HIS A 512 22.06 0.25 53.22
CA HIS A 512 21.08 0.25 54.32
C HIS A 512 19.70 0.76 53.87
N LEU A 513 19.26 0.29 52.70
CA LEU A 513 17.99 0.65 52.07
C LEU A 513 16.94 -0.43 52.31
N ASP A 514 15.69 0.00 52.47
CA ASP A 514 14.56 -0.94 52.44
C ASP A 514 14.47 -1.62 51.07
N VAL A 515 14.02 -2.87 51.05
CA VAL A 515 13.59 -3.55 49.82
C VAL A 515 12.11 -3.26 49.62
N LEU A 516 11.72 -2.75 48.45
CA LEU A 516 10.33 -2.49 48.07
C LEU A 516 9.90 -3.49 46.99
N PRO A 517 9.12 -4.53 47.32
CA PRO A 517 8.61 -5.46 46.33
C PRO A 517 7.45 -4.86 45.53
N VAL A 518 7.49 -4.99 44.20
CA VAL A 518 6.42 -4.60 43.28
C VAL A 518 6.08 -5.78 42.38
N LEU A 519 4.84 -6.26 42.48
CA LEU A 519 4.32 -7.33 41.63
C LEU A 519 3.78 -6.74 40.33
N ILE A 520 4.08 -7.37 39.19
CA ILE A 520 3.62 -6.96 37.85
C ILE A 520 2.85 -8.13 37.23
N HIS A 521 1.59 -7.91 36.87
CA HIS A 521 0.72 -8.91 36.25
C HIS A 521 0.12 -8.40 34.94
N GLY A 522 -0.08 -9.31 33.97
CA GLY A 522 -0.69 -9.04 32.65
C GLY A 522 0.25 -8.53 31.55
N ASN A 523 1.43 -7.99 31.90
CA ASN A 523 2.38 -7.46 30.92
C ASN A 523 2.87 -8.49 29.88
N SER A 524 2.99 -9.75 30.29
CA SER A 524 3.40 -10.88 29.44
C SER A 524 2.36 -11.25 28.39
N GLU A 525 1.09 -10.99 28.66
CA GLU A 525 -0.04 -11.24 27.78
C GLU A 525 -0.19 -10.08 26.80
N VAL A 526 -0.01 -8.85 27.29
CA VAL A 526 -0.05 -7.62 26.50
C VAL A 526 1.14 -7.52 25.54
N LEU A 527 2.37 -7.75 26.02
CA LEU A 527 3.57 -7.77 25.16
C LEU A 527 4.49 -8.92 25.61
N PRO A 528 4.27 -10.13 25.08
CA PRO A 528 5.11 -11.28 25.38
C PRO A 528 6.57 -11.04 24.98
N LYS A 529 7.49 -11.78 25.62
CA LYS A 529 8.90 -11.79 25.22
C LYS A 529 9.03 -12.27 23.77
N SER A 530 10.01 -11.74 23.04
CA SER A 530 10.36 -12.09 21.63
C SER A 530 9.32 -11.70 20.57
N THR A 531 8.33 -10.89 20.92
CA THR A 531 7.44 -10.21 19.98
C THR A 531 7.49 -8.70 20.18
N PHE A 532 7.15 -7.96 19.13
CA PHE A 532 6.92 -6.52 19.17
C PHE A 532 5.42 -6.20 19.08
N ILE A 533 4.55 -7.20 19.13
CA ILE A 533 3.10 -7.02 19.02
C ILE A 533 2.49 -6.76 20.39
N ILE A 534 1.96 -5.56 20.56
CA ILE A 534 1.18 -5.11 21.70
C ILE A 534 -0.28 -5.52 21.48
N LYS A 535 -0.78 -6.39 22.35
CA LYS A 535 -2.17 -6.82 22.41
C LYS A 535 -2.98 -5.96 23.37
N ASP A 536 -4.29 -6.11 23.35
CA ASP A 536 -5.14 -5.58 24.40
C ASP A 536 -5.06 -6.47 25.65
N GLY A 537 -5.47 -5.95 26.80
CA GLY A 537 -5.45 -6.68 28.07
C GLY A 537 -5.30 -5.74 29.26
N ASP A 538 -4.89 -6.28 30.39
CA ASP A 538 -4.73 -5.54 31.63
C ASP A 538 -3.28 -5.52 32.08
N ILE A 539 -2.84 -4.40 32.65
CA ILE A 539 -1.54 -4.25 33.31
C ILE A 539 -1.83 -3.83 34.75
N THR A 540 -1.54 -4.71 35.70
CA THR A 540 -1.74 -4.38 37.12
C THR A 540 -0.43 -4.47 37.88
N LEU A 541 -0.09 -3.38 38.58
CA LEU A 541 1.02 -3.31 39.51
C LEU A 541 0.48 -3.36 40.94
N LYS A 542 1.08 -4.16 41.81
CA LYS A 542 0.78 -4.18 43.25
C LYS A 542 2.05 -3.87 44.03
N ILE A 543 2.04 -2.76 44.75
CA ILE A 543 3.15 -2.32 45.61
C ILE A 543 2.96 -2.99 46.98
N LEU A 544 3.94 -3.77 47.41
CA LEU A 544 3.92 -4.45 48.71
C LEU A 544 4.56 -3.58 49.79
N GLU A 545 4.48 -4.03 51.03
CA GLU A 545 5.09 -3.37 52.17
C GLU A 545 6.63 -3.36 52.03
N ARG A 546 7.26 -2.30 52.55
CA ARG A 546 8.71 -2.17 52.62
C ARG A 546 9.29 -3.18 53.60
N ILE A 547 10.28 -3.94 53.15
CA ILE A 547 11.05 -4.85 54.00
C ILE A 547 12.28 -4.08 54.50
N LYS A 548 12.35 -3.84 55.81
CA LYS A 548 13.43 -3.07 56.44
C LYS A 548 14.73 -3.90 56.48
N PRO A 549 15.91 -3.27 56.41
CA PRO A 549 17.19 -3.99 56.56
C PRO A 549 17.32 -4.73 57.89
N SER A 550 16.75 -4.18 58.96
CA SER A 550 16.76 -4.73 60.31
C SER A 550 15.76 -5.86 60.52
N ASP A 551 14.92 -6.16 59.54
CA ASP A 551 13.91 -7.21 59.64
C ASP A 551 14.58 -8.59 59.56
N THR A 552 14.62 -9.28 60.69
CA THR A 552 15.23 -10.60 60.82
C THR A 552 14.31 -11.73 60.37
N GLU A 553 13.02 -11.48 60.13
CA GLU A 553 12.07 -12.49 59.63
C GLU A 553 12.51 -13.04 58.27
N PHE A 554 13.15 -12.20 57.45
CA PHE A 554 13.65 -12.57 56.13
C PHE A 554 15.06 -13.18 56.14
N GLY A 555 15.70 -13.30 57.31
CA GLY A 555 17.06 -13.83 57.46
C GLY A 555 18.08 -12.74 57.81
N LYS A 556 19.29 -13.17 58.22
CA LYS A 556 20.32 -12.27 58.75
C LYS A 556 21.31 -11.83 57.68
N THR A 557 21.65 -12.71 56.75
CA THR A 557 22.58 -12.41 55.64
C THR A 557 21.84 -12.04 54.37
N TYR A 558 22.47 -11.26 53.46
CA TYR A 558 21.88 -11.00 52.13
C TYR A 558 21.53 -12.28 51.35
N ALA A 559 22.28 -13.38 51.55
CA ALA A 559 22.01 -14.65 50.90
C ALA A 559 20.73 -15.33 51.44
N GLU A 560 20.52 -15.31 52.76
CA GLU A 560 19.28 -15.77 53.40
C GLU A 560 18.10 -14.89 52.99
N LYS A 561 18.27 -13.56 53.08
CA LYS A 561 17.28 -12.57 52.62
C LYS A 561 16.87 -12.80 51.18
N THR A 562 17.83 -13.05 50.29
CA THR A 562 17.54 -13.38 48.88
C THR A 562 16.58 -14.57 48.76
N LYS A 563 16.83 -15.66 49.52
CA LYS A 563 16.02 -16.88 49.45
C LYS A 563 14.63 -16.66 50.04
N THR A 564 14.55 -16.08 51.24
CA THR A 564 13.28 -15.89 51.97
C THR A 564 12.41 -14.84 51.30
N ILE A 565 12.98 -13.70 50.87
CA ILE A 565 12.24 -12.67 50.11
C ILE A 565 11.80 -13.23 48.75
N SER A 566 12.61 -14.03 48.06
CA SER A 566 12.17 -14.68 46.81
C SER A 566 10.98 -15.61 47.04
N SER A 567 10.98 -16.39 48.13
CA SER A 567 9.86 -17.25 48.50
C SER A 567 8.59 -16.43 48.82
N HIS A 568 8.74 -15.39 49.64
CA HIS A 568 7.66 -14.47 49.99
C HIS A 568 7.08 -13.78 48.73
N PHE A 569 7.94 -13.27 47.85
CA PHE A 569 7.55 -12.63 46.60
C PHE A 569 6.74 -13.58 45.71
N LYS A 570 7.19 -14.83 45.55
CA LYS A 570 6.50 -15.84 44.73
C LYS A 570 5.13 -16.17 45.30
N LYS A 571 5.04 -16.38 46.61
CA LYS A 571 3.76 -16.63 47.29
C LYS A 571 2.80 -15.46 47.14
N ALA A 572 3.29 -14.23 47.34
CA ALA A 572 2.51 -13.01 47.14
C ALA A 572 2.05 -12.85 45.68
N PHE A 573 2.91 -13.20 44.71
CA PHE A 573 2.56 -13.18 43.30
C PHE A 573 1.49 -14.23 42.95
N GLU A 574 1.57 -15.44 43.49
CA GLU A 574 0.55 -16.48 43.31
C GLU A 574 -0.80 -16.05 43.89
N THR A 575 -0.83 -15.45 45.09
CA THR A 575 -2.05 -14.85 45.65
C THR A 575 -2.59 -13.74 44.75
N PHE A 576 -1.71 -12.86 44.27
CA PHE A 576 -2.08 -11.76 43.39
C PHE A 576 -2.65 -12.24 42.05
N ARG A 577 -2.12 -13.33 41.49
CA ARG A 577 -2.70 -14.00 40.32
C ARG A 577 -4.12 -14.48 40.62
N LYS A 578 -4.35 -15.15 41.75
CA LYS A 578 -5.69 -15.62 42.15
C LYS A 578 -6.70 -14.48 42.35
N GLU A 579 -6.25 -13.29 42.76
CA GLU A 579 -7.10 -12.09 42.89
C GLU A 579 -7.53 -11.51 41.52
N LEU A 580 -6.71 -11.64 40.48
CA LEU A 580 -6.92 -11.00 39.17
C LEU A 580 -7.42 -11.94 38.08
N GLU A 581 -6.92 -13.18 38.06
CA GLU A 581 -7.23 -14.16 37.04
C GLU A 581 -8.62 -14.75 37.32
N THR A 582 -9.63 -14.14 36.69
CA THR A 582 -11.02 -14.62 36.74
C THR A 582 -11.22 -15.86 35.85
N GLU A 583 -12.40 -16.47 35.97
CA GLU A 583 -12.86 -17.58 35.12
C GLU A 583 -12.54 -17.39 33.63
N THR A 584 -12.77 -16.19 33.12
CA THR A 584 -12.67 -15.90 31.68
C THR A 584 -11.34 -15.29 31.26
N TYR A 585 -10.40 -15.10 32.19
CA TYR A 585 -9.16 -14.33 31.97
C TYR A 585 -8.34 -14.84 30.76
N PHE A 586 -8.18 -16.16 30.63
CA PHE A 586 -7.42 -16.75 29.52
C PHE A 586 -8.28 -17.16 28.30
N HIS A 587 -9.60 -17.00 28.34
CA HIS A 587 -10.49 -17.51 27.27
C HIS A 587 -10.19 -16.85 25.92
N ALA A 588 -10.01 -15.53 25.88
CA ALA A 588 -9.69 -14.82 24.64
C ALA A 588 -8.35 -15.30 24.04
N LEU A 589 -7.37 -15.54 24.92
CA LEU A 589 -6.03 -15.98 24.52
C LEU A 589 -6.05 -17.39 23.93
N VAL A 590 -6.83 -18.31 24.51
CA VAL A 590 -7.05 -19.64 23.96
C VAL A 590 -7.81 -19.56 22.64
N LEU A 591 -8.87 -18.75 22.54
CA LEU A 591 -9.64 -18.60 21.29
C LEU A 591 -8.80 -18.08 20.12
N GLU A 592 -7.84 -17.18 20.38
CA GLU A 592 -6.90 -16.72 19.36
C GLU A 592 -6.11 -17.90 18.74
N ASP A 593 -5.68 -18.87 19.55
CA ASP A 593 -4.90 -20.04 19.10
C ASP A 593 -5.71 -20.97 18.16
N TYR A 594 -7.05 -20.89 18.21
CA TYR A 594 -7.93 -21.67 17.33
C TYR A 594 -8.57 -20.85 16.20
N ARG A 595 -8.30 -19.54 16.11
CA ARG A 595 -8.99 -18.65 15.16
C ARG A 595 -8.89 -19.10 13.70
N TYR A 596 -7.75 -19.66 13.31
CA TYR A 596 -7.50 -20.14 11.95
C TYR A 596 -7.42 -21.67 11.83
N LYS A 597 -7.86 -22.40 12.86
CA LYS A 597 -7.99 -23.87 12.82
C LYS A 597 -9.36 -24.33 12.27
N GLY A 598 -10.21 -23.39 11.87
CA GLY A 598 -11.49 -23.62 11.20
C GLY A 598 -12.70 -23.08 11.98
N ASP A 599 -13.70 -22.55 11.27
CA ASP A 599 -14.85 -21.87 11.88
C ASP A 599 -15.67 -22.76 12.82
N VAL A 600 -15.85 -24.03 12.45
CA VAL A 600 -16.58 -25.00 13.27
C VAL A 600 -15.81 -25.27 14.57
N VAL A 601 -14.50 -25.52 14.48
CA VAL A 601 -13.61 -25.73 15.63
C VAL A 601 -13.65 -24.53 16.56
N PHE A 602 -13.48 -23.33 16.02
CA PHE A 602 -13.54 -22.08 16.78
C PHE A 602 -14.87 -21.89 17.50
N LYS A 603 -16.01 -22.12 16.83
CA LYS A 603 -17.35 -22.02 17.42
C LYS A 603 -17.57 -23.06 18.53
N THR A 604 -17.13 -24.30 18.31
CA THR A 604 -17.22 -25.36 19.31
C THR A 604 -16.46 -24.99 20.57
N ILE A 605 -15.21 -24.53 20.44
CA ILE A 605 -14.37 -24.15 21.58
C ILE A 605 -14.94 -22.91 22.29
N ASN A 606 -15.40 -21.90 21.55
CA ASN A 606 -16.04 -20.73 22.15
C ASN A 606 -17.29 -21.09 22.95
N THR A 607 -18.08 -22.04 22.45
CA THR A 607 -19.29 -22.52 23.15
C THR A 607 -18.90 -23.30 24.41
N ASP A 608 -17.90 -24.17 24.30
CA ASP A 608 -17.37 -24.96 25.41
C ASP A 608 -16.79 -24.08 26.53
N LEU A 609 -15.93 -23.11 26.19
CA LEU A 609 -15.36 -22.16 27.16
C LEU A 609 -16.44 -21.34 27.89
N LYS A 610 -17.51 -20.95 27.19
CA LYS A 610 -18.64 -20.23 27.80
C LYS A 610 -19.49 -21.12 28.70
N LYS A 611 -19.68 -22.38 28.34
CA LYS A 611 -20.53 -23.32 29.08
C LYS A 611 -19.82 -23.90 30.30
N ASN A 612 -18.53 -24.23 30.15
CA ASN A 612 -17.75 -24.99 31.13
C ASN A 612 -16.71 -24.15 31.87
N GLY A 613 -16.62 -22.84 31.59
CA GLY A 613 -15.65 -21.93 32.20
C GLY A 613 -15.60 -22.04 33.73
N GLY A 614 -16.75 -21.98 34.41
CA GLY A 614 -16.80 -22.05 35.88
C GLY A 614 -16.27 -23.38 36.43
N SER A 615 -16.56 -24.49 35.75
CA SER A 615 -16.03 -25.81 36.08
C SER A 615 -14.51 -25.87 35.89
N TYR A 616 -14.01 -25.31 34.79
CA TYR A 616 -12.57 -25.21 34.52
C TYR A 616 -11.86 -24.35 35.55
N PHE A 617 -12.45 -23.22 35.90
CA PHE A 617 -11.91 -22.33 36.92
C PHE A 617 -11.85 -22.99 38.30
N THR A 618 -12.90 -23.73 38.68
CA THR A 618 -12.93 -24.51 39.93
C THR A 618 -11.83 -25.58 39.95
N LEU A 619 -11.61 -26.26 38.82
CA LEU A 619 -10.53 -27.23 38.67
C LEU A 619 -9.16 -26.59 38.88
N PHE A 620 -8.92 -25.38 38.35
CA PHE A 620 -7.64 -24.67 38.50
C PHE A 620 -7.30 -24.34 39.95
N GLN A 621 -8.31 -24.19 40.82
CA GLN A 621 -8.07 -23.94 42.25
C GLN A 621 -7.46 -25.14 42.98
N HIS A 622 -7.57 -26.35 42.40
CA HIS A 622 -7.13 -27.60 43.01
C HIS A 622 -5.86 -28.19 42.37
N ILE A 623 -5.38 -27.61 41.26
CA ILE A 623 -4.20 -28.09 40.53
C ILE A 623 -3.01 -27.17 40.80
N ASN A 624 -1.89 -27.74 41.23
CA ASN A 624 -0.65 -27.02 41.47
C ASN A 624 0.27 -27.06 40.24
N SER A 625 1.14 -26.06 40.11
CA SER A 625 2.09 -25.94 39.01
C SER A 625 3.17 -27.04 38.93
N ASN A 626 3.22 -27.99 39.86
CA ASN A 626 4.17 -29.12 39.82
C ASN A 626 3.47 -30.47 39.65
N ASP A 627 2.15 -30.48 39.52
CA ASP A 627 1.38 -31.71 39.39
C ASP A 627 1.57 -32.34 38.01
N LYS A 628 1.17 -33.61 37.89
CA LYS A 628 1.09 -34.33 36.62
C LYS A 628 -0.36 -34.71 36.37
N VAL A 629 -0.92 -34.22 35.28
CA VAL A 629 -2.31 -34.45 34.89
C VAL A 629 -2.35 -35.36 33.68
N PHE A 630 -3.07 -36.46 33.79
CA PHE A 630 -3.46 -37.30 32.67
C PHE A 630 -4.90 -36.98 32.28
N HIS A 631 -5.12 -36.48 31.06
CA HIS A 631 -6.43 -36.01 30.60
C HIS A 631 -6.95 -36.89 29.45
N LEU A 632 -7.98 -37.68 29.74
CA LEU A 632 -8.77 -38.42 28.74
C LEU A 632 -9.84 -37.48 28.19
N THR A 633 -9.82 -37.18 26.89
CA THR A 633 -10.75 -36.20 26.31
C THR A 633 -11.08 -36.48 24.86
N ASP A 634 -12.26 -36.07 24.43
CA ASP A 634 -12.69 -36.03 23.02
C ASP A 634 -12.83 -34.58 22.51
N SER A 635 -12.10 -33.66 23.16
CA SER A 635 -12.08 -32.23 22.83
C SER A 635 -10.91 -31.86 21.92
N TYR A 636 -10.82 -30.59 21.51
CA TYR A 636 -9.73 -30.05 20.71
C TYR A 636 -8.54 -29.56 21.57
N GLY A 637 -8.46 -29.97 22.85
CA GLY A 637 -7.35 -29.63 23.74
C GLY A 637 -7.48 -28.28 24.46
N GLN A 638 -8.61 -27.56 24.33
CA GLN A 638 -8.77 -26.22 24.90
C GLN A 638 -8.58 -26.15 26.42
N LEU A 639 -8.97 -27.19 27.17
CA LEU A 639 -8.72 -27.28 28.61
C LEU A 639 -7.22 -27.42 28.92
N ASN A 640 -6.49 -28.19 28.11
CA ASN A 640 -5.03 -28.32 28.27
C ASN A 640 -4.32 -26.99 28.05
N SER A 641 -4.76 -26.24 27.03
CA SER A 641 -4.25 -24.88 26.77
C SER A 641 -4.50 -23.94 27.95
N LEU A 642 -5.71 -23.97 28.54
CA LEU A 642 -6.00 -23.18 29.74
C LEU A 642 -5.15 -23.60 30.95
N LEU A 643 -5.02 -24.91 31.19
CA LEU A 643 -4.20 -25.45 32.27
C LEU A 643 -2.73 -25.03 32.13
N ALA A 644 -2.17 -25.09 30.91
CA ALA A 644 -0.80 -24.68 30.64
C ALA A 644 -0.58 -23.16 30.85
N LEU A 645 -1.57 -22.32 30.54
CA LEU A 645 -1.52 -20.88 30.78
C LEU A 645 -1.63 -20.54 32.27
N ASN A 646 -2.56 -21.18 32.98
CA ASN A 646 -2.78 -20.96 34.40
C ASN A 646 -1.59 -21.47 35.24
N ALA A 647 -1.07 -22.66 34.92
CA ALA A 647 -0.02 -23.34 35.67
C ALA A 647 1.17 -23.73 34.75
N PRO A 648 2.10 -22.80 34.42
CA PRO A 648 3.16 -23.05 33.43
C PRO A 648 4.17 -24.16 33.75
N GLY A 649 4.15 -24.73 34.95
CA GLY A 649 4.99 -25.87 35.32
C GLY A 649 4.29 -27.23 35.23
N LEU A 650 2.99 -27.24 34.96
CA LEU A 650 2.15 -28.43 35.01
C LEU A 650 2.54 -29.42 33.89
N GLY A 651 2.77 -30.69 34.25
CA GLY A 651 2.96 -31.74 33.26
C GLY A 651 1.61 -32.28 32.79
N ILE A 652 1.23 -32.03 31.54
CA ILE A 652 -0.05 -32.49 30.97
C ILE A 652 0.23 -33.58 29.94
N THR A 653 -0.34 -34.76 30.14
CA THR A 653 -0.38 -35.83 29.14
C THR A 653 -1.84 -36.06 28.76
N SER A 654 -2.16 -36.07 27.47
CA SER A 654 -3.54 -36.22 27.00
C SER A 654 -3.68 -37.40 26.04
N PHE A 655 -4.84 -38.06 26.09
CA PHE A 655 -5.23 -39.07 25.11
C PHE A 655 -6.54 -38.65 24.47
N ILE A 656 -6.51 -38.46 23.14
CA ILE A 656 -7.62 -38.03 22.31
C ILE A 656 -7.87 -39.14 21.27
N PRO A 657 -8.99 -39.89 21.36
CA PRO A 657 -9.26 -41.02 20.47
C PRO A 657 -9.40 -40.62 18.99
N ASP A 658 -10.01 -39.47 18.72
CA ASP A 658 -10.18 -38.93 17.37
C ASP A 658 -8.85 -38.32 16.89
N THR A 659 -8.26 -38.94 15.86
CA THR A 659 -6.95 -38.55 15.31
C THR A 659 -6.95 -37.14 14.71
N HIS A 660 -8.07 -36.69 14.14
CA HIS A 660 -8.19 -35.36 13.57
C HIS A 660 -8.31 -34.29 14.67
N LYS A 661 -9.04 -34.56 15.75
CA LYS A 661 -9.03 -33.67 16.94
C LYS A 661 -7.67 -33.65 17.61
N ALA A 662 -7.01 -34.80 17.70
CA ALA A 662 -5.66 -34.92 18.26
C ALA A 662 -4.62 -34.11 17.47
N ALA A 663 -4.74 -34.05 16.14
CA ALA A 663 -3.86 -33.23 15.30
C ALA A 663 -4.10 -31.72 15.43
N ILE A 664 -5.33 -31.31 15.77
CA ILE A 664 -5.70 -29.91 15.99
C ILE A 664 -5.28 -29.42 17.39
N ALA A 665 -5.38 -30.29 18.39
CA ALA A 665 -4.99 -30.04 19.77
C ALA A 665 -3.47 -29.81 19.87
#